data_AF-A0A2V3VEN5-F1
#
_entry.id   AF-A0A2V3VEN5-F1
#
_cell.length_a   1.000
_cell.length_b   1.000
_cell.length_c   1.000
_cell.angle_alpha   90.00
_cell.angle_beta   90.00
_cell.angle_gamma   90.00
#
_symmetry.space_group_name_H-M   'P 1'
#
loop_
_entity.id
_entity.type
_entity.pdbx_description
1 polymer ?
#
loop_
_entity_poly.entity_id
_entity_poly.type
_entity_poly.pdbx_seq_one_letter_code
_entity_poly.pdbx_strand_id
1 'polypeptide(L)'
;MMRMGKVTASLAAMALVLTSCGGGNSSGTTPAPSPTPTPNPAPPPAGGNFTAPAQEALTVGEVQQVIAQAVSEAQRRNLPSVIAVVDRVGNVLGVFRMNGARTMARTSAMTEAGLNSPTIDAQGLDVPAEMAAISKAVTGAYLSSSGNAFSSRTASQIVQQHFPPAPSTRGLESGPLFGVQFSQLPCSDLNARFQTAGGANALIGPKRSPLGLAADPGGLPLYKNGVVVGAIGVMGDGDYGFDPNILDRDIDPEEAIAFAGTQGFVAPEAIRADRITVDGTSLRFSDILASDIGTLSTNFAAINGSAGSIIAVRGYANATIIAGTPYGTEASGIRAARAAEFANSDAFILTDGSGNNRYPIRAGTDATSVSQPLSAAEVRAILEEAFTVLTRARAQIRRPLDSRMQATISVVDTHGQILGIVRSPDAPIFGTDVSLQKARTAAFFSNAVAASNLMSAGGGVAPFVQAVRTFLNDPQALTGKVAFSDRAGGNLSRPYFPDGELGRPPGPFSRPIEDFNPFAVGLQVQLVAANIIQHAQFVSGASPTDTAQRCTALPDTVQGQNRLQNGIQIFPGSVPIYRGNTLVGGIGVSGDGIDQDDMVSFLGLNNGGARVGSVGNAPKDIRADMVVVNVGNAQVRLRYVSCPFAPFLDTNTQNVCEGL
;
A
#
# COMPACT_ATOMS: atom_id res chain seq x y z
N MET A 1 71.32 -17.21 62.12
CA MET A 1 71.15 -16.06 61.21
C MET A 1 71.58 -16.49 59.81
N MET A 2 70.79 -16.37 58.73
CA MET A 2 69.34 -16.24 58.57
C MET A 2 69.05 -16.86 57.17
N ARG A 3 68.17 -17.86 57.04
CA ARG A 3 68.23 -18.88 55.95
C ARG A 3 67.13 -18.78 54.87
N MET A 4 67.47 -19.33 53.70
CA MET A 4 66.69 -19.39 52.44
C MET A 4 65.58 -20.46 52.36
N GLY A 5 64.67 -20.32 51.39
CA GLY A 5 63.86 -21.39 50.75
C GLY A 5 62.77 -20.77 49.84
N LYS A 6 62.84 -20.80 48.49
CA LYS A 6 62.56 -21.89 47.51
C LYS A 6 61.06 -22.30 47.46
N VAL A 7 60.38 -22.58 46.32
CA VAL A 7 60.71 -22.61 44.87
C VAL A 7 59.41 -22.50 44.02
N THR A 8 59.54 -22.36 42.69
CA THR A 8 58.50 -22.12 41.64
C THR A 8 57.72 -23.33 41.07
N ALA A 9 56.62 -23.03 40.34
CA ALA A 9 55.88 -23.85 39.33
C ALA A 9 54.84 -24.89 39.88
N SER A 10 53.72 -25.28 39.22
CA SER A 10 53.34 -25.30 37.79
C SER A 10 51.80 -25.33 37.51
N LEU A 11 51.39 -24.88 36.31
CA LEU A 11 50.24 -25.29 35.44
C LEU A 11 48.75 -25.41 35.90
N ALA A 12 47.91 -24.60 35.23
CA ALA A 12 46.79 -24.99 34.32
C ALA A 12 45.33 -25.32 34.77
N ALA A 13 44.41 -24.66 34.05
CA ALA A 13 43.13 -25.14 33.46
C ALA A 13 41.76 -25.12 34.22
N MET A 14 40.77 -24.61 33.47
CA MET A 14 39.32 -24.93 33.42
C MET A 14 38.36 -24.61 34.59
N ALA A 15 37.56 -23.57 34.35
CA ALA A 15 36.08 -23.51 34.34
C ALA A 15 35.27 -24.53 35.19
N LEU A 16 34.39 -23.97 36.04
CA LEU A 16 33.41 -24.70 36.86
C LEU A 16 32.27 -25.36 36.06
N VAL A 17 31.77 -26.47 36.61
CA VAL A 17 30.58 -27.19 36.18
C VAL A 17 29.65 -27.42 37.38
N LEU A 18 28.37 -27.06 37.21
CA LEU A 18 27.15 -27.51 37.91
C LEU A 18 27.06 -27.52 39.45
N THR A 19 25.90 -27.08 39.94
CA THR A 19 24.98 -27.97 40.68
C THR A 19 23.54 -27.47 40.60
N SER A 20 22.60 -28.41 40.51
CA SER A 20 21.14 -28.20 40.50
C SER A 20 20.48 -29.25 41.40
N CYS A 21 19.24 -29.04 41.88
CA CYS A 21 18.41 -30.10 42.46
C CYS A 21 16.90 -29.76 42.44
N GLY A 22 16.07 -30.74 42.02
CA GLY A 22 14.59 -30.79 42.10
C GLY A 22 13.82 -30.08 40.95
N GLY A 23 12.90 -30.68 40.17
CA GLY A 23 12.35 -32.06 40.08
C GLY A 23 10.84 -32.13 40.40
N GLY A 24 9.95 -32.77 39.61
CA GLY A 24 10.08 -33.50 38.32
C GLY A 24 8.74 -34.15 37.87
N ASN A 25 8.70 -34.78 36.68
CA ASN A 25 7.56 -35.45 36.00
C ASN A 25 6.36 -34.54 35.56
N SER A 26 5.66 -34.76 34.44
CA SER A 26 5.81 -35.75 33.33
C SER A 26 4.95 -35.36 32.10
N SER A 27 5.19 -36.03 30.96
CA SER A 27 4.50 -35.92 29.65
C SER A 27 4.81 -34.64 28.84
N GLY A 28 5.03 -34.81 27.53
CA GLY A 28 5.72 -33.78 26.72
C GLY A 28 4.99 -33.36 25.45
N THR A 29 5.20 -32.10 25.10
CA THR A 29 5.22 -31.56 23.74
C THR A 29 6.39 -30.57 23.70
N THR A 30 7.23 -30.61 22.67
CA THR A 30 8.37 -29.70 22.53
C THR A 30 7.89 -28.32 22.09
N PRO A 31 8.08 -27.24 22.88
CA PRO A 31 7.81 -25.89 22.42
C PRO A 31 8.79 -25.50 21.31
N ALA A 32 8.31 -24.76 20.30
CA ALA A 32 9.20 -24.11 19.34
C ALA A 32 10.10 -23.09 20.06
N PRO A 33 11.35 -22.89 19.62
CA PRO A 33 12.26 -21.96 20.29
C PRO A 33 11.77 -20.53 20.16
N SER A 34 11.51 -19.87 21.30
CA SER A 34 11.31 -18.42 21.33
C SER A 34 12.61 -17.72 20.88
N PRO A 35 12.56 -16.79 19.92
CA PRO A 35 13.74 -16.04 19.53
C PRO A 35 14.21 -15.15 20.68
N THR A 36 15.52 -15.15 20.93
CA THR A 36 16.15 -14.23 21.88
C THR A 36 15.85 -12.79 21.44
N PRO A 37 15.30 -11.91 22.30
CA PRO A 37 14.98 -10.56 21.88
C PRO A 37 16.25 -9.78 21.54
N THR A 38 16.38 -9.39 20.28
CA THR A 38 17.28 -8.30 19.88
C THR A 38 16.85 -7.03 20.62
N PRO A 39 17.78 -6.16 21.06
CA PRO A 39 17.43 -4.92 21.73
C PRO A 39 16.51 -4.09 20.81
N ASN A 40 15.31 -3.78 21.30
CA ASN A 40 14.40 -2.90 20.57
C ASN A 40 15.13 -1.55 20.36
N PRO A 41 15.13 -0.98 19.14
CA PRO A 41 15.69 0.35 18.91
C PRO A 41 15.08 1.34 19.90
N ALA A 42 15.90 2.24 20.44
CA ALA A 42 15.39 3.33 21.26
C ALA A 42 14.34 4.13 20.45
N PRO A 43 13.29 4.67 21.12
CA PRO A 43 12.38 5.61 20.47
C PRO A 43 13.16 6.74 19.77
N PRO A 44 12.62 7.33 18.69
CA PRO A 44 13.23 8.50 18.07
C PRO A 44 13.55 9.57 19.13
N PRO A 45 14.72 10.24 19.06
CA PRO A 45 15.07 11.29 20.00
C PRO A 45 13.96 12.34 20.11
N ALA A 46 13.62 12.74 21.34
CA ALA A 46 12.65 13.80 21.57
C ALA A 46 13.15 15.13 20.96
N GLY A 47 12.28 15.84 20.24
CA GLY A 47 12.61 17.12 19.57
C GLY A 47 12.61 17.09 18.04
N GLY A 48 12.26 15.96 17.42
CA GLY A 48 12.04 15.84 15.98
C GLY A 48 10.85 16.64 15.43
N ASN A 49 10.75 16.73 14.09
CA ASN A 49 9.60 17.35 13.41
C ASN A 49 8.33 16.49 13.46
N PHE A 50 8.49 15.19 13.73
CA PHE A 50 7.39 14.21 13.73
C PHE A 50 7.27 13.50 15.08
N THR A 51 6.03 13.29 15.51
CA THR A 51 5.72 12.36 16.60
C THR A 51 5.52 10.96 16.04
N ALA A 52 6.30 9.99 16.49
CA ALA A 52 6.07 8.58 16.16
C ALA A 52 4.81 8.06 16.87
N PRO A 53 3.99 7.20 16.22
CA PRO A 53 2.89 6.52 16.88
C PRO A 53 3.38 5.70 18.08
N ALA A 54 2.57 5.64 19.15
CA ALA A 54 2.91 4.80 20.30
C ALA A 54 2.90 3.31 19.91
N GLN A 55 3.76 2.51 20.55
CA GLN A 55 3.93 1.09 20.25
C GLN A 55 2.79 0.27 20.89
N GLU A 56 1.60 0.38 20.31
CA GLU A 56 0.38 -0.32 20.73
C GLU A 56 0.09 -1.55 19.85
N ALA A 57 -0.59 -2.55 20.41
CA ALA A 57 -1.02 -3.74 19.69
C ALA A 57 -2.28 -4.38 20.31
N LEU A 58 -2.99 -5.16 19.50
CA LEU A 58 -4.08 -6.03 19.94
C LEU A 58 -3.52 -7.30 20.61
N THR A 59 -4.01 -7.63 21.80
CA THR A 59 -3.79 -8.92 22.45
C THR A 59 -4.72 -10.00 21.90
N VAL A 60 -4.43 -11.27 22.16
CA VAL A 60 -5.31 -12.40 21.79
C VAL A 60 -6.74 -12.22 22.30
N GLY A 61 -6.92 -11.73 23.53
CA GLY A 61 -8.24 -11.47 24.11
C GLY A 61 -9.01 -10.34 23.42
N GLU A 62 -8.30 -9.31 22.94
CA GLU A 62 -8.91 -8.21 22.19
C GLU A 62 -9.31 -8.68 20.77
N VAL A 63 -8.50 -9.51 20.10
CA VAL A 63 -8.88 -10.13 18.82
C VAL A 63 -10.09 -11.07 18.99
N GLN A 64 -10.14 -11.84 20.08
CA GLN A 64 -11.29 -12.66 20.45
C GLN A 64 -12.57 -11.83 20.67
N GLN A 65 -12.45 -10.68 21.36
CA GLN A 65 -13.56 -9.75 21.56
C GLN A 65 -14.09 -9.21 20.22
N VAL A 66 -13.21 -8.69 19.36
CA VAL A 66 -13.55 -8.14 18.03
C VAL A 66 -14.33 -9.17 17.20
N ILE A 67 -13.86 -10.41 17.17
CA ILE A 67 -14.54 -11.52 16.45
C ILE A 67 -15.89 -11.85 17.10
N ALA A 68 -15.97 -11.94 18.43
CA ALA A 68 -17.22 -12.27 19.13
C ALA A 68 -18.32 -11.23 18.91
N GLN A 69 -17.96 -9.95 18.92
CA GLN A 69 -18.87 -8.83 18.66
C GLN A 69 -19.41 -8.87 17.23
N ALA A 70 -18.54 -9.09 16.24
CA ALA A 70 -18.94 -9.24 14.85
C ALA A 70 -19.86 -10.46 14.64
N VAL A 71 -19.52 -11.64 15.17
CA VAL A 71 -20.37 -12.84 15.07
C VAL A 71 -21.74 -12.62 15.72
N SER A 72 -21.80 -11.90 16.85
CA SER A 72 -23.06 -11.55 17.53
C SER A 72 -23.99 -10.72 16.63
N GLU A 73 -23.46 -9.74 15.91
CA GLU A 73 -24.22 -8.91 14.97
C GLU A 73 -24.59 -9.68 13.69
N ALA A 74 -23.69 -10.54 13.19
CA ALA A 74 -23.92 -11.39 12.03
C ALA A 74 -25.06 -12.40 12.27
N GLN A 75 -25.12 -12.99 13.47
CA GLN A 75 -26.24 -13.82 13.91
C GLN A 75 -27.56 -13.03 13.95
N ARG A 76 -27.54 -11.80 14.49
CA ARG A 76 -28.73 -10.92 14.53
C ARG A 76 -29.25 -10.58 13.14
N ARG A 77 -28.34 -10.40 12.17
CA ARG A 77 -28.66 -10.10 10.76
C ARG A 77 -29.01 -11.35 9.93
N ASN A 78 -28.89 -12.55 10.51
CA ASN A 78 -29.02 -13.83 9.80
C ASN A 78 -28.11 -13.92 8.55
N LEU A 79 -26.90 -13.36 8.65
CA LEU A 79 -25.89 -13.39 7.60
C LEU A 79 -24.60 -14.04 8.15
N PRO A 80 -24.44 -15.36 8.05
CA PRO A 80 -23.19 -16.02 8.39
C PRO A 80 -22.04 -15.51 7.51
N SER A 81 -20.98 -15.01 8.15
CA SER A 81 -19.87 -14.35 7.47
C SER A 81 -18.50 -14.97 7.79
N VAL A 82 -17.54 -14.67 6.94
CA VAL A 82 -16.10 -14.75 7.19
C VAL A 82 -15.64 -13.42 7.78
N ILE A 83 -14.96 -13.48 8.92
CA ILE A 83 -14.48 -12.31 9.67
C ILE A 83 -12.96 -12.44 9.82
N ALA A 84 -12.23 -11.47 9.30
CA ALA A 84 -10.77 -11.38 9.39
C ALA A 84 -10.35 -10.20 10.27
N VAL A 85 -9.34 -10.40 11.11
CA VAL A 85 -8.70 -9.33 11.90
C VAL A 85 -7.22 -9.28 11.53
N VAL A 86 -6.69 -8.08 11.27
CA VAL A 86 -5.28 -7.84 10.96
C VAL A 86 -4.65 -6.82 11.92
N ASP A 87 -3.33 -6.87 12.12
CA ASP A 87 -2.59 -5.78 12.77
C ASP A 87 -2.24 -4.63 11.81
N ARG A 88 -1.64 -3.57 12.36
CA ARG A 88 -1.22 -2.36 11.64
C ARG A 88 -0.35 -2.62 10.40
N VAL A 89 0.44 -3.70 10.38
CA VAL A 89 1.34 -4.05 9.27
C VAL A 89 0.83 -5.24 8.45
N GLY A 90 -0.43 -5.63 8.67
CA GLY A 90 -1.18 -6.58 7.85
C GLY A 90 -1.01 -8.04 8.25
N ASN A 91 -0.43 -8.36 9.42
CA ASN A 91 -0.44 -9.73 9.92
C ASN A 91 -1.88 -10.14 10.22
N VAL A 92 -2.32 -11.26 9.66
CA VAL A 92 -3.64 -11.81 9.96
C VAL A 92 -3.62 -12.44 11.35
N LEU A 93 -4.36 -11.84 12.29
CA LEU A 93 -4.38 -12.21 13.70
C LEU A 93 -5.40 -13.32 13.99
N GLY A 94 -6.40 -13.46 13.12
CA GLY A 94 -7.39 -14.53 13.15
C GLY A 94 -8.35 -14.40 11.98
N VAL A 95 -8.82 -15.54 11.48
CA VAL A 95 -9.92 -15.61 10.51
C VAL A 95 -10.96 -16.57 11.06
N PHE A 96 -12.16 -16.07 11.33
CA PHE A 96 -13.30 -16.86 11.80
C PHE A 96 -14.29 -17.05 10.65
N ARG A 97 -14.63 -18.30 10.33
CA ARG A 97 -15.69 -18.63 9.37
C ARG A 97 -16.91 -19.12 10.13
N MET A 98 -18.03 -18.42 10.01
CA MET A 98 -19.30 -18.84 10.59
C MET A 98 -19.87 -20.08 9.87
N ASN A 99 -20.63 -20.88 10.60
CA ASN A 99 -21.37 -22.02 10.05
C ASN A 99 -22.41 -21.50 9.03
N GLY A 100 -22.31 -21.97 7.78
CA GLY A 100 -23.17 -21.52 6.68
C GLY A 100 -22.67 -20.27 5.95
N ALA A 101 -21.51 -19.71 6.31
CA ALA A 101 -20.92 -18.60 5.56
C ALA A 101 -20.57 -19.01 4.12
N ARG A 102 -20.69 -18.06 3.18
CA ARG A 102 -20.29 -18.29 1.79
C ARG A 102 -18.80 -18.60 1.71
N THR A 103 -18.44 -19.61 0.92
CA THR A 103 -17.03 -20.01 0.71
C THR A 103 -16.33 -19.20 -0.37
N MET A 104 -17.09 -18.55 -1.25
CA MET A 104 -16.63 -17.74 -2.37
C MET A 104 -17.28 -16.36 -2.33
N ALA A 105 -16.52 -15.36 -2.76
CA ALA A 105 -17.00 -14.05 -3.18
C ALA A 105 -16.68 -13.85 -4.67
N ARG A 106 -17.37 -12.92 -5.33
CA ARG A 106 -17.18 -12.62 -6.75
C ARG A 106 -16.92 -11.13 -6.92
N THR A 107 -15.84 -10.75 -7.62
CA THR A 107 -15.57 -9.34 -7.92
C THR A 107 -16.69 -8.74 -8.79
N SER A 108 -17.18 -7.56 -8.45
CA SER A 108 -18.34 -6.99 -9.14
C SER A 108 -18.06 -6.71 -10.64
N ALA A 109 -19.04 -7.06 -11.46
CA ALA A 109 -19.09 -6.75 -12.90
C ALA A 109 -20.07 -5.59 -13.22
N MET A 110 -20.56 -4.88 -12.20
CA MET A 110 -21.45 -3.73 -12.37
C MET A 110 -20.67 -2.53 -12.89
N THR A 111 -21.18 -1.90 -13.94
CA THR A 111 -20.75 -0.61 -14.49
C THR A 111 -21.93 0.36 -14.52
N GLU A 112 -21.71 1.60 -14.94
CA GLU A 112 -22.81 2.57 -15.11
C GLU A 112 -23.85 2.16 -16.17
N ALA A 113 -23.49 1.25 -17.08
CA ALA A 113 -24.37 0.74 -18.12
C ALA A 113 -25.12 -0.55 -17.72
N GLY A 114 -24.82 -1.12 -16.55
CA GLY A 114 -25.37 -2.39 -16.06
C GLY A 114 -24.28 -3.43 -15.83
N LEU A 115 -24.65 -4.72 -15.87
CA LEU A 115 -23.69 -5.83 -15.72
C LEU A 115 -22.93 -6.06 -17.02
N ASN A 116 -21.60 -6.01 -16.98
CA ASN A 116 -20.78 -6.25 -18.17
C ASN A 116 -20.81 -7.73 -18.60
N SER A 117 -20.88 -7.97 -19.91
CA SER A 117 -20.97 -9.31 -20.50
C SER A 117 -20.44 -9.29 -21.94
N PRO A 118 -19.26 -9.89 -22.23
CA PRO A 118 -18.38 -10.60 -21.31
C PRO A 118 -17.72 -9.68 -20.27
N THR A 119 -17.37 -10.22 -19.10
CA THR A 119 -16.58 -9.50 -18.09
C THR A 119 -15.15 -9.25 -18.57
N ILE A 120 -14.55 -8.13 -18.15
CA ILE A 120 -13.19 -7.75 -18.55
C ILE A 120 -12.28 -7.49 -17.34
N ASP A 121 -10.97 -7.48 -17.57
CA ASP A 121 -9.94 -7.20 -16.55
C ASP A 121 -10.05 -8.12 -15.31
N ALA A 122 -10.44 -7.60 -14.15
CA ALA A 122 -10.65 -8.36 -12.92
C ALA A 122 -12.14 -8.41 -12.49
N GLN A 123 -13.09 -8.12 -13.40
CA GLN A 123 -14.52 -8.28 -13.15
C GLN A 123 -14.94 -9.76 -13.15
N GLY A 124 -15.90 -10.13 -12.30
CA GLY A 124 -16.50 -11.46 -12.29
C GLY A 124 -15.56 -12.61 -11.89
N LEU A 125 -14.44 -12.31 -11.22
CA LEU A 125 -13.52 -13.31 -10.71
C LEU A 125 -14.09 -13.94 -9.43
N ASP A 126 -14.26 -15.27 -9.44
CA ASP A 126 -14.60 -16.04 -8.25
C ASP A 126 -13.35 -16.27 -7.39
N VAL A 127 -13.41 -15.82 -6.13
CA VAL A 127 -12.30 -15.86 -5.17
C VAL A 127 -12.78 -16.41 -3.82
N PRO A 128 -11.96 -17.12 -3.03
CA PRO A 128 -12.32 -17.51 -1.67
C PRO A 128 -12.78 -16.31 -0.82
N ALA A 129 -13.87 -16.44 -0.08
CA ALA A 129 -14.42 -15.35 0.73
C ALA A 129 -13.43 -14.80 1.78
N GLU A 130 -12.50 -15.65 2.25
CA GLU A 130 -11.39 -15.23 3.10
C GLU A 130 -10.46 -14.19 2.45
N MET A 131 -10.26 -14.27 1.13
CA MET A 131 -9.43 -13.30 0.42
C MET A 131 -10.08 -11.91 0.43
N ALA A 132 -11.40 -11.85 0.25
CA ALA A 132 -12.15 -10.61 0.33
C ALA A 132 -12.17 -10.05 1.77
N ALA A 133 -12.50 -10.86 2.78
CA ALA A 133 -12.49 -10.44 4.18
C ALA A 133 -11.11 -9.91 4.64
N ILE A 134 -10.01 -10.60 4.28
CA ILE A 134 -8.65 -10.12 4.58
C ILE A 134 -8.35 -8.82 3.80
N SER A 135 -8.75 -8.70 2.54
CA SER A 135 -8.50 -7.48 1.74
C SER A 135 -9.24 -6.27 2.29
N LYS A 136 -10.50 -6.43 2.75
CA LYS A 136 -11.25 -5.40 3.49
C LYS A 136 -10.55 -5.00 4.79
N ALA A 137 -10.07 -5.97 5.57
CA ALA A 137 -9.32 -5.70 6.80
C ALA A 137 -8.03 -4.91 6.52
N VAL A 138 -7.19 -5.39 5.59
CA VAL A 138 -5.94 -4.72 5.20
C VAL A 138 -6.21 -3.28 4.73
N THR A 139 -7.31 -3.04 4.02
CA THR A 139 -7.70 -1.70 3.56
C THR A 139 -7.93 -0.73 4.71
N GLY A 140 -8.75 -1.10 5.70
CA GLY A 140 -8.95 -0.28 6.91
C GLY A 140 -7.64 -0.03 7.66
N ALA A 141 -6.82 -1.06 7.82
CA ALA A 141 -5.54 -0.97 8.55
C ALA A 141 -4.52 -0.09 7.84
N TYR A 142 -4.49 -0.09 6.49
CA TYR A 142 -3.42 0.54 5.72
C TYR A 142 -3.71 1.97 5.28
N LEU A 143 -4.97 2.30 4.98
CA LEU A 143 -5.39 3.67 4.64
C LEU A 143 -5.38 4.59 5.87
N SER A 144 -5.58 4.04 7.06
CA SER A 144 -5.62 4.79 8.31
C SER A 144 -4.24 5.15 8.88
N SER A 145 -4.22 6.15 9.75
CA SER A 145 -3.04 6.67 10.45
C SER A 145 -3.44 7.29 11.79
N SER A 146 -2.50 7.97 12.46
CA SER A 146 -2.79 8.76 13.68
C SER A 146 -3.44 10.12 13.37
N GLY A 147 -3.44 10.56 12.09
CA GLY A 147 -4.04 11.81 11.63
C GLY A 147 -5.31 11.66 10.79
N ASN A 148 -5.65 10.44 10.37
CA ASN A 148 -6.88 10.12 9.64
C ASN A 148 -7.32 8.67 9.91
N ALA A 149 -8.63 8.43 9.89
CA ALA A 149 -9.22 7.09 9.95
C ALA A 149 -10.14 6.90 8.74
N PHE A 150 -9.74 5.99 7.85
CA PHE A 150 -10.42 5.67 6.60
C PHE A 150 -10.81 4.19 6.58
N SER A 151 -11.98 3.90 6.02
CA SER A 151 -12.55 2.55 5.86
C SER A 151 -12.52 2.11 4.40
N SER A 152 -12.99 0.90 4.11
CA SER A 152 -13.26 0.51 2.73
C SER A 152 -14.44 1.27 2.10
N ARG A 153 -15.39 1.84 2.87
CA ARG A 153 -16.37 2.81 2.34
C ARG A 153 -15.69 4.12 1.93
N THR A 154 -14.70 4.59 2.69
CA THR A 154 -13.88 5.73 2.25
C THR A 154 -13.11 5.40 0.96
N ALA A 155 -12.58 4.18 0.86
CA ALA A 155 -11.93 3.69 -0.34
C ALA A 155 -12.90 3.65 -1.55
N SER A 156 -14.13 3.14 -1.37
CA SER A 156 -15.19 3.16 -2.39
C SER A 156 -15.32 4.54 -3.05
N GLN A 157 -15.41 5.57 -2.22
CA GLN A 157 -15.67 6.93 -2.66
C GLN A 157 -14.55 7.50 -3.54
N ILE A 158 -13.29 7.21 -3.22
CA ILE A 158 -12.12 7.88 -3.79
C ILE A 158 -11.48 7.17 -4.99
N VAL A 159 -12.07 6.08 -5.47
CA VAL A 159 -11.51 5.24 -6.56
C VAL A 159 -12.34 5.20 -7.85
N GLN A 160 -13.51 5.83 -7.86
CA GLN A 160 -14.48 5.76 -8.95
C GLN A 160 -14.26 6.84 -10.02
N GLN A 161 -14.95 6.68 -11.15
CA GLN A 161 -14.93 7.57 -12.32
C GLN A 161 -15.49 8.98 -12.06
N HIS A 162 -16.22 9.16 -10.97
CA HIS A 162 -16.79 10.44 -10.53
C HIS A 162 -16.57 10.60 -9.03
N PHE A 163 -16.22 11.82 -8.61
CA PHE A 163 -15.99 12.18 -7.23
C PHE A 163 -16.85 13.39 -6.81
N PRO A 164 -17.61 13.28 -5.72
CA PRO A 164 -18.01 12.00 -5.11
C PRO A 164 -18.89 11.18 -6.08
N PRO A 165 -18.96 9.85 -5.93
CA PRO A 165 -19.76 9.00 -6.81
C PRO A 165 -21.26 9.16 -6.48
N ALA A 166 -22.02 9.71 -7.43
CA ALA A 166 -23.47 9.84 -7.35
C ALA A 166 -24.08 10.12 -8.74
N PRO A 167 -25.38 9.85 -8.96
CA PRO A 167 -26.07 10.25 -10.18
C PRO A 167 -26.04 11.76 -10.46
N SER A 168 -25.98 12.59 -9.42
CA SER A 168 -25.98 14.06 -9.53
C SER A 168 -24.60 14.69 -9.79
N THR A 169 -23.52 13.89 -9.74
CA THR A 169 -22.13 14.35 -9.88
C THR A 169 -21.42 13.77 -11.10
N ARG A 170 -22.18 13.14 -12.02
CA ARG A 170 -21.68 12.79 -13.34
C ARG A 170 -21.16 14.04 -14.05
N GLY A 171 -19.89 13.99 -14.47
CA GLY A 171 -19.19 15.14 -15.04
C GLY A 171 -18.43 16.00 -14.02
N LEU A 172 -18.30 15.52 -12.78
CA LEU A 172 -17.17 15.88 -11.93
C LEU A 172 -15.99 14.94 -12.20
N GLU A 173 -14.80 15.37 -11.77
CA GLU A 173 -13.55 14.64 -11.82
C GLU A 173 -13.65 13.24 -11.21
N SER A 174 -12.75 12.34 -11.62
CA SER A 174 -12.61 11.02 -11.01
C SER A 174 -12.01 11.10 -9.60
N GLY A 175 -12.21 10.04 -8.81
CA GLY A 175 -11.63 9.92 -7.47
C GLY A 175 -10.11 10.14 -7.40
N PRO A 176 -9.60 10.78 -6.34
CA PRO A 176 -8.19 11.17 -6.25
C PRO A 176 -7.22 9.98 -6.21
N LEU A 177 -7.68 8.81 -5.73
CA LEU A 177 -6.90 7.56 -5.67
C LEU A 177 -7.44 6.48 -6.62
N PHE A 178 -8.10 6.88 -7.70
CA PHE A 178 -8.48 6.02 -8.83
C PHE A 178 -7.40 4.99 -9.18
N GLY A 179 -7.70 3.69 -9.05
CA GLY A 179 -6.77 2.59 -9.32
C GLY A 179 -5.97 2.07 -8.12
N VAL A 180 -6.08 2.67 -6.92
CA VAL A 180 -5.31 2.24 -5.72
C VAL A 180 -5.64 0.81 -5.26
N GLN A 181 -6.77 0.24 -5.68
CA GLN A 181 -7.13 -1.17 -5.50
C GLN A 181 -5.99 -2.07 -5.97
N PHE A 182 -5.34 -1.76 -7.09
CA PHE A 182 -4.24 -2.54 -7.67
C PHE A 182 -2.87 -2.18 -7.07
N SER A 183 -2.84 -1.93 -5.76
CA SER A 183 -1.64 -1.82 -4.93
C SER A 183 -1.67 -2.86 -3.82
N GLN A 184 -0.57 -2.99 -3.06
CA GLN A 184 -0.44 -3.99 -1.98
C GLN A 184 -0.63 -5.42 -2.48
N LEU A 185 -0.26 -5.66 -3.75
CA LEU A 185 -0.62 -6.85 -4.52
C LEU A 185 0.04 -8.13 -3.98
N PRO A 186 -0.59 -9.30 -4.19
CA PRO A 186 -0.09 -10.59 -3.68
C PRO A 186 1.24 -11.05 -4.29
N CYS A 187 1.57 -10.48 -5.43
CA CYS A 187 2.76 -10.72 -6.24
C CYS A 187 3.87 -9.68 -6.04
N SER A 188 3.65 -8.58 -5.29
CA SER A 188 4.63 -7.51 -5.13
C SER A 188 5.95 -8.02 -4.53
N ASP A 189 7.08 -7.50 -5.02
CA ASP A 189 8.41 -7.79 -4.50
C ASP A 189 8.75 -7.05 -3.20
N LEU A 190 7.98 -6.01 -2.86
CA LEU A 190 8.08 -5.30 -1.58
C LEU A 190 7.29 -5.97 -0.46
N ASN A 191 6.15 -6.59 -0.76
CA ASN A 191 5.25 -7.07 0.28
C ASN A 191 5.72 -8.41 0.87
N ALA A 192 5.80 -8.49 2.20
CA ALA A 192 6.18 -9.71 2.90
C ALA A 192 5.05 -10.76 2.81
N ARG A 193 5.45 -12.02 2.62
CA ARG A 193 4.54 -13.18 2.55
C ARG A 193 4.53 -13.92 3.88
N PHE A 194 3.36 -14.28 4.38
CA PHE A 194 3.24 -15.16 5.55
C PHE A 194 3.88 -16.53 5.26
N GLN A 195 4.59 -17.07 6.25
CA GLN A 195 5.25 -18.37 6.18
C GLN A 195 4.75 -19.25 7.33
N THR A 196 4.06 -20.35 7.00
CA THR A 196 3.49 -21.29 7.99
C THR A 196 4.55 -21.87 8.94
N ALA A 197 5.80 -22.02 8.48
CA ALA A 197 6.92 -22.51 9.28
C ALA A 197 7.54 -21.44 10.22
N GLY A 198 7.03 -20.21 10.25
CA GLY A 198 7.60 -19.10 11.00
C GLY A 198 8.76 -18.42 10.27
N GLY A 199 9.68 -17.82 11.04
CA GLY A 199 10.76 -16.97 10.54
C GLY A 199 10.39 -15.48 10.49
N ALA A 200 11.36 -14.58 10.28
CA ALA A 200 11.13 -13.13 10.35
C ALA A 200 10.05 -12.65 9.35
N ASN A 201 10.09 -13.16 8.12
CA ASN A 201 9.07 -12.93 7.08
C ASN A 201 7.64 -13.33 7.49
N ALA A 202 7.45 -14.19 8.50
CA ALA A 202 6.13 -14.55 8.98
C ALA A 202 5.42 -13.38 9.68
N LEU A 203 6.15 -12.46 10.34
CA LEU A 203 5.56 -11.37 11.15
C LEU A 203 5.93 -9.94 10.70
N ILE A 204 7.03 -9.72 9.98
CA ILE A 204 7.34 -8.38 9.45
C ILE A 204 6.37 -7.99 8.32
N GLY A 205 6.02 -6.70 8.23
CA GLY A 205 5.25 -6.14 7.12
C GLY A 205 6.04 -5.15 6.24
N PRO A 206 5.35 -4.39 5.36
CA PRO A 206 3.93 -4.55 5.02
C PRO A 206 3.64 -5.96 4.49
N LYS A 207 2.55 -6.58 4.93
CA LYS A 207 2.02 -7.80 4.30
C LYS A 207 1.30 -7.48 3.01
N ARG A 208 1.34 -8.43 2.08
CA ARG A 208 0.49 -8.41 0.89
C ARG A 208 -1.00 -8.48 1.26
N SER A 209 -1.84 -7.82 0.47
CA SER A 209 -3.28 -8.07 0.44
C SER A 209 -3.60 -9.16 -0.59
N PRO A 210 -4.59 -10.06 -0.36
CA PRO A 210 -4.98 -11.09 -1.32
C PRO A 210 -5.51 -10.54 -2.66
N LEU A 211 -6.29 -9.46 -2.64
CA LEU A 211 -6.95 -8.88 -3.82
C LEU A 211 -6.53 -7.42 -4.07
N GLY A 212 -5.51 -6.94 -3.36
CA GLY A 212 -5.19 -5.50 -3.28
C GLY A 212 -6.11 -4.77 -2.28
N LEU A 213 -6.36 -3.48 -2.47
CA LEU A 213 -7.28 -2.73 -1.60
C LEU A 213 -8.74 -2.89 -2.02
N ALA A 214 -9.65 -2.87 -1.05
CA ALA A 214 -11.08 -3.07 -1.22
C ALA A 214 -11.80 -1.72 -1.39
N ALA A 215 -12.60 -1.60 -2.45
CA ALA A 215 -13.62 -0.55 -2.58
C ALA A 215 -14.93 -0.93 -1.88
N ASP A 216 -15.01 -2.16 -1.38
CA ASP A 216 -16.23 -2.79 -0.90
C ASP A 216 -16.44 -2.56 0.61
N PRO A 217 -17.59 -2.05 1.10
CA PRO A 217 -17.87 -1.86 2.53
C PRO A 217 -17.62 -3.11 3.40
N GLY A 218 -17.44 -2.92 4.72
CA GLY A 218 -17.09 -4.04 5.63
C GLY A 218 -15.64 -4.10 6.10
N GLY A 219 -14.78 -3.14 5.73
CA GLY A 219 -13.41 -2.99 6.24
C GLY A 219 -13.24 -1.74 7.11
N LEU A 220 -13.05 -1.90 8.42
CA LEU A 220 -12.90 -0.77 9.36
C LEU A 220 -11.61 -0.86 10.22
N PRO A 221 -10.92 0.27 10.45
CA PRO A 221 -9.74 0.32 11.30
C PRO A 221 -10.08 0.14 12.79
N LEU A 222 -9.16 -0.48 13.52
CA LEU A 222 -9.20 -0.67 14.97
C LEU A 222 -8.15 0.23 15.63
N TYR A 223 -8.59 1.02 16.61
CA TYR A 223 -7.78 1.97 17.36
C TYR A 223 -7.71 1.60 18.84
N LYS A 224 -6.53 1.80 19.44
CA LYS A 224 -6.28 1.62 20.88
C LYS A 224 -5.51 2.83 21.37
N ASN A 225 -5.99 3.47 22.43
CA ASN A 225 -5.39 4.69 23.00
C ASN A 225 -5.15 5.81 21.94
N GLY A 226 -5.99 5.87 20.90
CA GLY A 226 -5.87 6.83 19.80
C GLY A 226 -4.90 6.43 18.67
N VAL A 227 -4.21 5.29 18.78
CA VAL A 227 -3.30 4.75 17.75
C VAL A 227 -3.99 3.63 16.96
N VAL A 228 -3.81 3.61 15.64
CA VAL A 228 -4.27 2.51 14.78
C VAL A 228 -3.43 1.26 15.03
N VAL A 229 -4.08 0.20 15.54
CA VAL A 229 -3.43 -1.09 15.90
C VAL A 229 -3.74 -2.21 14.93
N GLY A 230 -4.72 -2.02 14.05
CA GLY A 230 -5.17 -3.05 13.13
C GLY A 230 -6.48 -2.69 12.42
N ALA A 231 -7.21 -3.69 11.98
CA ALA A 231 -8.52 -3.56 11.37
C ALA A 231 -9.31 -4.88 11.39
N ILE A 232 -10.62 -4.76 11.20
CA ILE A 232 -11.55 -5.86 10.93
C ILE A 232 -12.02 -5.78 9.47
N GLY A 233 -12.22 -6.93 8.83
CA GLY A 233 -12.82 -7.07 7.51
C GLY A 233 -13.83 -8.22 7.48
N VAL A 234 -14.96 -8.03 6.81
CA VAL A 234 -16.10 -8.97 6.80
C VAL A 234 -16.53 -9.29 5.37
N MET A 235 -16.83 -10.56 5.09
CA MET A 235 -17.41 -11.03 3.83
C MET A 235 -18.43 -12.14 4.10
N GLY A 236 -19.68 -12.00 3.67
CA GLY A 236 -20.80 -12.92 3.92
C GLY A 236 -21.85 -12.96 2.81
N ASP A 237 -22.11 -11.86 2.11
CA ASP A 237 -23.07 -11.78 0.99
C ASP A 237 -22.49 -12.27 -0.35
N GLY A 238 -21.17 -12.34 -0.46
CA GLY A 238 -20.43 -12.88 -1.60
C GLY A 238 -20.33 -11.99 -2.85
N ASP A 239 -20.78 -10.74 -2.81
CA ASP A 239 -20.34 -9.73 -3.80
C ASP A 239 -19.10 -9.03 -3.26
N TYR A 240 -18.07 -8.85 -4.08
CA TYR A 240 -16.90 -8.03 -3.73
C TYR A 240 -16.96 -6.78 -4.60
N GLY A 241 -17.74 -5.80 -4.12
CA GLY A 241 -18.23 -4.68 -4.90
C GLY A 241 -17.62 -3.32 -4.56
N PHE A 242 -18.48 -2.31 -4.64
CA PHE A 242 -18.25 -0.91 -4.32
C PHE A 242 -19.61 -0.22 -4.23
N ASP A 243 -19.68 0.85 -3.44
CA ASP A 243 -20.87 1.71 -3.32
C ASP A 243 -20.80 2.85 -4.37
N PRO A 244 -21.69 2.89 -5.39
CA PRO A 244 -21.68 3.90 -6.44
C PRO A 244 -22.49 5.18 -6.10
N ASN A 245 -23.06 5.32 -4.92
CA ASN A 245 -23.99 6.41 -4.61
C ASN A 245 -23.83 7.00 -3.19
N ILE A 246 -23.29 8.21 -3.09
CA ILE A 246 -23.20 8.92 -1.80
C ILE A 246 -24.45 9.76 -1.44
N LEU A 247 -25.59 9.59 -2.09
CA LEU A 247 -26.80 10.40 -1.82
C LEU A 247 -27.78 9.75 -0.84
N ASP A 248 -27.77 8.43 -0.76
CA ASP A 248 -28.54 7.65 0.22
C ASP A 248 -27.67 7.32 1.44
N ARG A 249 -28.25 6.56 2.38
CA ARG A 249 -27.54 5.99 3.52
C ARG A 249 -27.65 4.48 3.38
N ASP A 250 -26.54 3.85 3.02
CA ASP A 250 -26.50 2.41 2.80
C ASP A 250 -26.28 1.68 4.14
N ILE A 251 -27.21 0.79 4.51
CA ILE A 251 -27.11 0.00 5.75
C ILE A 251 -26.58 -1.40 5.42
N ASP A 252 -25.41 -1.43 4.78
CA ASP A 252 -24.74 -2.65 4.38
C ASP A 252 -24.59 -3.63 5.58
N PRO A 253 -25.04 -4.89 5.45
CA PRO A 253 -24.89 -5.89 6.50
C PRO A 253 -23.45 -6.15 6.92
N GLU A 254 -22.49 -6.10 6.00
CA GLU A 254 -21.10 -6.47 6.29
C GLU A 254 -20.37 -5.36 7.03
N GLU A 255 -20.59 -4.11 6.62
CA GLU A 255 -20.19 -2.90 7.31
C GLU A 255 -20.77 -2.87 8.72
N ALA A 256 -22.02 -3.26 8.92
CA ALA A 256 -22.61 -3.29 10.26
C ALA A 256 -21.97 -4.37 11.16
N ILE A 257 -21.70 -5.55 10.62
CA ILE A 257 -20.98 -6.63 11.32
C ILE A 257 -19.55 -6.18 11.67
N ALA A 258 -18.86 -5.51 10.74
CA ALA A 258 -17.53 -4.96 10.96
C ALA A 258 -17.55 -3.84 12.01
N PHE A 259 -18.51 -2.91 11.94
CA PHE A 259 -18.71 -1.82 12.87
C PHE A 259 -19.01 -2.32 14.29
N ALA A 260 -19.81 -3.39 14.43
CA ALA A 260 -20.00 -4.09 15.70
C ALA A 260 -18.67 -4.64 16.25
N GLY A 261 -17.84 -5.25 15.41
CA GLY A 261 -16.49 -5.69 15.77
C GLY A 261 -15.53 -4.56 16.20
N THR A 262 -15.80 -3.30 15.83
CA THR A 262 -14.99 -2.15 16.30
C THR A 262 -15.33 -1.66 17.71
N GLN A 263 -16.38 -2.17 18.39
CA GLN A 263 -16.82 -1.57 19.65
C GLN A 263 -15.83 -1.80 20.80
N GLY A 264 -15.26 -0.70 21.32
CA GLY A 264 -14.12 -0.69 22.23
C GLY A 264 -12.78 -0.32 21.55
N PHE A 265 -12.75 -0.35 20.22
CA PHE A 265 -11.59 -0.01 19.37
C PHE A 265 -11.97 1.00 18.27
N VAL A 266 -13.01 1.79 18.49
CA VAL A 266 -13.55 2.72 17.48
C VAL A 266 -12.54 3.81 17.13
N ALA A 267 -12.50 4.19 15.85
CA ALA A 267 -11.69 5.31 15.40
C ALA A 267 -12.07 6.62 16.12
N PRO A 268 -11.11 7.45 16.58
CA PRO A 268 -11.39 8.73 17.20
C PRO A 268 -12.17 9.65 16.25
N GLU A 269 -13.31 10.17 16.68
CA GLU A 269 -14.24 10.93 15.82
C GLU A 269 -13.56 12.11 15.11
N ALA A 270 -12.65 12.82 15.79
CA ALA A 270 -11.97 14.00 15.27
C ALA A 270 -11.10 13.75 14.01
N ILE A 271 -10.72 12.49 13.73
CA ILE A 271 -9.87 12.09 12.61
C ILE A 271 -10.59 11.20 11.58
N ARG A 272 -11.89 10.88 11.77
CA ARG A 272 -12.64 10.06 10.81
C ARG A 272 -12.82 10.77 9.46
N ALA A 273 -13.03 9.98 8.41
CA ALA A 273 -13.24 10.49 7.05
C ALA A 273 -14.34 11.56 6.96
N ASP A 274 -15.43 11.45 7.74
CA ASP A 274 -16.51 12.45 7.81
C ASP A 274 -16.09 13.83 8.37
N ARG A 275 -14.88 13.93 8.91
CA ARG A 275 -14.23 15.17 9.37
C ARG A 275 -13.13 15.66 8.41
N ILE A 276 -12.94 15.01 7.27
CA ILE A 276 -11.92 15.30 6.25
C ILE A 276 -12.60 15.60 4.92
N THR A 277 -12.19 16.70 4.28
CA THR A 277 -12.73 17.15 2.99
C THR A 277 -11.69 17.06 1.89
N VAL A 278 -12.08 16.53 0.74
CA VAL A 278 -11.31 16.58 -0.52
C VAL A 278 -12.19 17.34 -1.53
N ASP A 279 -11.63 18.35 -2.19
CA ASP A 279 -12.33 19.19 -3.19
C ASP A 279 -13.72 19.69 -2.72
N GLY A 280 -13.76 20.15 -1.46
CA GLY A 280 -14.98 20.64 -0.80
C GLY A 280 -15.96 19.55 -0.33
N THR A 281 -15.75 18.30 -0.73
CA THR A 281 -16.60 17.15 -0.39
C THR A 281 -16.09 16.43 0.86
N SER A 282 -16.95 16.24 1.86
CA SER A 282 -16.65 15.38 3.02
C SER A 282 -16.60 13.90 2.62
N LEU A 283 -15.62 13.17 3.12
CA LEU A 283 -15.49 11.73 2.88
C LEU A 283 -16.44 10.91 3.79
N ARG A 284 -16.85 9.72 3.37
CA ARG A 284 -17.65 8.80 4.20
C ARG A 284 -16.74 7.86 4.99
N PHE A 285 -16.91 7.82 6.32
CA PHE A 285 -16.22 6.85 7.18
C PHE A 285 -17.03 5.57 7.33
N SER A 286 -18.29 5.70 7.72
CA SER A 286 -19.24 4.60 7.75
C SER A 286 -20.66 5.16 7.71
N ASP A 287 -21.56 4.45 7.04
CA ASP A 287 -22.98 4.81 7.05
C ASP A 287 -23.71 4.20 8.26
N ILE A 288 -23.09 3.23 8.94
CA ILE A 288 -23.61 2.57 10.14
C ILE A 288 -23.45 3.47 11.38
N LEU A 289 -24.51 3.58 12.16
CA LEU A 289 -24.50 4.25 13.46
C LEU A 289 -24.60 3.20 14.58
N ALA A 290 -24.27 3.61 15.80
CA ALA A 290 -24.41 2.74 16.98
C ALA A 290 -25.86 2.27 17.24
N SER A 291 -26.86 2.93 16.64
CA SER A 291 -28.28 2.54 16.70
C SER A 291 -28.66 1.38 15.76
N ASP A 292 -27.84 1.05 14.76
CA ASP A 292 -28.16 0.02 13.75
C ASP A 292 -27.57 -1.36 14.08
N ILE A 293 -26.77 -1.44 15.15
CA ILE A 293 -26.19 -2.68 15.70
C ILE A 293 -26.92 -3.10 16.98
N GLY A 294 -26.95 -4.41 17.24
CA GLY A 294 -27.60 -4.95 18.44
C GLY A 294 -26.73 -4.89 19.70
N THR A 295 -27.28 -5.37 20.82
CA THR A 295 -26.49 -5.69 22.01
C THR A 295 -25.44 -6.74 21.66
N LEU A 296 -24.16 -6.43 21.90
CA LEU A 296 -23.05 -7.27 21.49
C LEU A 296 -22.61 -8.25 22.58
N SER A 297 -22.28 -9.48 22.17
CA SER A 297 -21.54 -10.44 22.99
C SER A 297 -20.03 -10.29 22.78
N THR A 298 -19.25 -10.37 23.86
CA THR A 298 -17.78 -10.44 23.82
C THR A 298 -17.25 -11.85 24.14
N ASN A 299 -18.14 -12.83 24.39
CA ASN A 299 -17.76 -14.16 24.83
C ASN A 299 -17.37 -15.07 23.66
N PHE A 300 -16.10 -15.00 23.25
CA PHE A 300 -15.54 -15.84 22.18
C PHE A 300 -15.69 -17.35 22.44
N ALA A 301 -15.61 -17.80 23.70
CA ALA A 301 -15.77 -19.22 24.04
C ALA A 301 -17.19 -19.74 23.78
N ALA A 302 -18.21 -18.87 23.73
CA ALA A 302 -19.58 -19.25 23.40
C ALA A 302 -19.84 -19.43 21.90
N ILE A 303 -18.98 -18.88 21.02
CA ILE A 303 -19.14 -18.94 19.56
C ILE A 303 -18.18 -19.92 18.87
N ASN A 304 -17.00 -20.19 19.43
CA ASN A 304 -15.99 -21.03 18.80
C ASN A 304 -16.35 -22.52 18.91
N GLY A 305 -16.52 -23.18 17.78
CA GLY A 305 -17.03 -24.55 17.67
C GLY A 305 -18.56 -24.67 17.60
N SER A 306 -19.31 -23.60 17.90
CA SER A 306 -20.78 -23.58 17.93
C SER A 306 -21.39 -22.74 16.80
N ALA A 307 -20.93 -21.50 16.63
CA ALA A 307 -21.35 -20.57 15.58
C ALA A 307 -20.44 -20.60 14.35
N GLY A 308 -19.26 -21.20 14.47
CA GLY A 308 -18.22 -21.27 13.45
C GLY A 308 -16.89 -21.73 14.04
N SER A 309 -15.79 -21.50 13.34
CA SER A 309 -14.44 -21.82 13.84
C SER A 309 -13.38 -20.86 13.30
N ILE A 310 -12.25 -20.79 14.00
CA ILE A 310 -11.02 -20.20 13.47
C ILE A 310 -10.43 -21.15 12.42
N ILE A 311 -10.14 -20.62 11.25
CA ILE A 311 -9.64 -21.39 10.09
C ILE A 311 -8.24 -20.94 9.67
N ALA A 312 -7.50 -21.84 9.03
CA ALA A 312 -6.28 -21.48 8.32
C ALA A 312 -6.62 -20.91 6.95
N VAL A 313 -5.85 -19.92 6.49
CA VAL A 313 -5.94 -19.35 5.14
C VAL A 313 -4.57 -19.47 4.49
N ARG A 314 -4.51 -20.24 3.41
CA ARG A 314 -3.24 -20.66 2.81
C ARG A 314 -2.43 -19.45 2.34
N GLY A 315 -1.23 -19.28 2.90
CA GLY A 315 -0.35 -18.14 2.62
C GLY A 315 -0.69 -16.84 3.35
N TYR A 316 -1.57 -16.89 4.37
CA TYR A 316 -2.00 -15.74 5.18
C TYR A 316 -2.09 -16.01 6.69
N ALA A 317 -2.69 -17.14 7.10
CA ALA A 317 -2.98 -17.43 8.50
C ALA A 317 -2.96 -18.93 8.81
N ASN A 318 -2.59 -19.28 10.04
CA ASN A 318 -2.85 -20.59 10.63
C ASN A 318 -4.21 -20.59 11.35
N ALA A 319 -4.76 -21.76 11.68
CA ALA A 319 -6.04 -21.93 12.39
C ALA A 319 -5.95 -21.59 13.89
N THR A 320 -5.42 -20.41 14.22
CA THR A 320 -5.07 -19.95 15.56
C THR A 320 -5.23 -18.44 15.67
N ILE A 321 -5.71 -17.94 16.81
CA ILE A 321 -5.65 -16.51 17.12
C ILE A 321 -4.27 -16.17 17.69
N ILE A 322 -3.65 -15.09 17.20
CA ILE A 322 -2.38 -14.54 17.70
C ILE A 322 -2.55 -13.07 18.13
N ALA A 323 -1.60 -12.57 18.92
CA ALA A 323 -1.51 -11.14 19.21
C ALA A 323 -0.92 -10.38 18.01
N GLY A 324 -1.28 -9.10 17.88
CA GLY A 324 -0.71 -8.19 16.88
C GLY A 324 0.70 -7.74 17.26
N THR A 325 1.42 -7.23 16.25
CA THR A 325 2.79 -6.75 16.42
C THR A 325 2.81 -5.23 16.63
N PRO A 326 3.44 -4.70 17.69
CA PRO A 326 3.52 -3.26 17.92
C PRO A 326 4.25 -2.55 16.77
N TYR A 327 3.58 -1.60 16.11
CA TYR A 327 4.15 -0.83 15.01
C TYR A 327 5.36 0.02 15.45
N GLY A 328 6.33 0.23 14.56
CA GLY A 328 7.54 1.00 14.85
C GLY A 328 8.65 0.19 15.53
N THR A 329 8.49 -1.14 15.63
CA THR A 329 9.47 -2.09 16.18
C THR A 329 10.13 -2.92 15.08
N GLU A 330 11.31 -3.50 15.38
CA GLU A 330 11.98 -4.47 14.48
C GLU A 330 11.02 -5.61 14.07
N ALA A 331 10.23 -6.13 15.03
CA ALA A 331 9.27 -7.21 14.80
C ALA A 331 8.17 -6.84 13.78
N SER A 332 7.76 -5.57 13.73
CA SER A 332 6.74 -5.10 12.77
C SER A 332 7.25 -4.97 11.33
N GLY A 333 8.58 -5.05 11.11
CA GLY A 333 9.20 -4.78 9.82
C GLY A 333 9.34 -3.31 9.48
N ILE A 334 8.93 -2.39 10.36
CA ILE A 334 9.04 -0.94 10.16
C ILE A 334 9.53 -0.31 11.47
N ARG A 335 10.63 0.45 11.43
CA ARG A 335 11.22 1.11 12.61
C ARG A 335 11.87 2.44 12.28
N ALA A 336 12.20 3.21 13.30
CA ALA A 336 13.10 4.36 13.19
C ALA A 336 14.45 3.96 12.55
N ALA A 337 14.98 4.82 11.69
CA ALA A 337 16.29 4.68 11.08
C ALA A 337 17.39 4.93 12.11
N ARG A 338 18.51 4.23 11.97
CA ARG A 338 19.76 4.54 12.69
C ARG A 338 20.47 5.67 11.95
N ALA A 339 21.24 6.50 12.64
CA ALA A 339 21.98 7.62 12.04
C ALA A 339 22.94 7.21 10.90
N ALA A 340 23.40 5.96 10.87
CA ALA A 340 24.21 5.40 9.77
C ALA A 340 23.39 4.97 8.54
N GLU A 341 22.08 4.78 8.68
CA GLU A 341 21.16 4.40 7.61
C GLU A 341 20.53 5.64 6.94
N PHE A 342 20.17 6.65 7.75
CA PHE A 342 19.61 7.92 7.28
C PHE A 342 19.97 9.07 8.24
N ALA A 343 20.27 10.26 7.70
CA ALA A 343 20.75 11.39 8.50
C ALA A 343 19.66 12.07 9.36
N ASN A 344 18.41 12.09 8.88
CA ASN A 344 17.28 12.65 9.64
C ASN A 344 16.76 11.62 10.66
N SER A 345 16.73 12.00 11.94
CA SER A 345 16.32 11.13 13.06
C SER A 345 14.83 10.76 13.07
N ASP A 346 13.99 11.50 12.34
CA ASP A 346 12.56 11.21 12.22
C ASP A 346 12.27 10.15 11.15
N ALA A 347 13.26 9.78 10.34
CA ALA A 347 13.09 8.82 9.27
C ALA A 347 12.83 7.41 9.82
N PHE A 348 11.89 6.71 9.19
CA PHE A 348 11.62 5.29 9.40
C PHE A 348 12.00 4.52 8.14
N ILE A 349 12.41 3.26 8.32
CA ILE A 349 12.80 2.33 7.24
C ILE A 349 12.09 0.99 7.38
N LEU A 350 12.13 0.19 6.32
CA LEU A 350 11.67 -1.20 6.34
C LEU A 350 12.82 -2.10 6.80
N THR A 351 12.59 -2.95 7.80
CA THR A 351 13.59 -3.86 8.35
C THR A 351 13.23 -5.33 8.16
N ASP A 352 14.24 -6.18 8.10
CA ASP A 352 14.14 -7.64 7.96
C ASP A 352 13.78 -8.35 9.28
N GLY A 353 13.52 -7.60 10.35
CA GLY A 353 13.26 -8.13 11.71
C GLY A 353 14.51 -8.68 12.41
N SER A 354 15.65 -8.70 11.72
CA SER A 354 16.96 -9.10 12.24
C SER A 354 17.90 -7.90 12.43
N GLY A 355 17.36 -6.69 12.32
CA GLY A 355 18.07 -5.44 12.52
C GLY A 355 18.67 -4.80 11.26
N ASN A 356 18.48 -5.37 10.07
CA ASN A 356 18.98 -4.79 8.82
C ASN A 356 17.88 -4.02 8.09
N ASN A 357 18.24 -2.92 7.43
CA ASN A 357 17.36 -2.27 6.47
C ASN A 357 17.19 -3.18 5.23
N ARG A 358 15.95 -3.44 4.81
CA ARG A 358 15.61 -4.27 3.63
C ARG A 358 15.95 -3.60 2.31
N TYR A 359 15.90 -2.27 2.29
CA TYR A 359 16.10 -1.44 1.10
C TYR A 359 17.08 -0.29 1.43
N PRO A 360 18.35 -0.62 1.78
CA PRO A 360 19.36 0.37 2.11
C PRO A 360 19.75 1.19 0.89
N ILE A 361 20.19 2.43 1.12
CA ILE A 361 20.64 3.34 0.06
C ILE A 361 21.83 2.72 -0.68
N ARG A 362 21.68 2.46 -1.98
CA ARG A 362 22.68 1.84 -2.84
C ARG A 362 22.75 2.49 -4.23
N ALA A 363 23.77 2.14 -5.00
CA ALA A 363 23.90 2.54 -6.40
C ALA A 363 22.99 1.69 -7.31
N GLY A 364 22.70 2.22 -8.50
CA GLY A 364 21.97 1.57 -9.58
C GLY A 364 22.65 0.30 -10.08
N THR A 365 21.82 -0.63 -10.58
CA THR A 365 22.25 -1.97 -11.02
C THR A 365 22.20 -2.15 -12.53
N ASP A 366 21.84 -1.09 -13.24
CA ASP A 366 21.49 -1.03 -14.67
C ASP A 366 22.64 -0.59 -15.59
N ALA A 367 23.89 -0.81 -15.18
CA ALA A 367 25.11 -0.46 -15.94
C ALA A 367 25.22 -1.08 -17.35
N THR A 368 24.39 -2.09 -17.65
CA THR A 368 24.24 -2.69 -18.99
C THR A 368 23.29 -1.92 -19.91
N SER A 369 22.52 -0.96 -19.37
CA SER A 369 21.52 -0.16 -20.08
C SER A 369 21.79 1.35 -20.01
N VAL A 370 22.44 1.84 -18.95
CA VAL A 370 22.88 3.23 -18.81
C VAL A 370 24.38 3.30 -18.55
N SER A 371 25.09 4.21 -19.21
CA SER A 371 26.55 4.33 -19.13
C SER A 371 27.05 4.88 -17.79
N GLN A 372 26.20 5.59 -17.06
CA GLN A 372 26.47 6.16 -15.74
C GLN A 372 25.22 6.01 -14.86
N PRO A 373 25.03 4.82 -14.23
CA PRO A 373 23.96 4.59 -13.25
C PRO A 373 23.91 5.64 -12.14
N LEU A 374 22.81 5.66 -11.39
CA LEU A 374 22.72 6.44 -10.16
C LEU A 374 23.74 5.91 -9.14
N SER A 375 24.58 6.80 -8.60
CA SER A 375 25.48 6.49 -7.49
C SER A 375 24.72 6.49 -6.16
N ALA A 376 25.23 5.76 -5.16
CA ALA A 376 24.65 5.78 -3.81
C ALA A 376 24.65 7.18 -3.16
N ALA A 377 25.53 8.09 -3.61
CA ALA A 377 25.56 9.48 -3.17
C ALA A 377 24.41 10.31 -3.78
N GLU A 378 24.13 10.13 -5.08
CA GLU A 378 22.98 10.76 -5.76
C GLU A 378 21.65 10.26 -5.17
N VAL A 379 21.51 8.95 -4.95
CA VAL A 379 20.31 8.37 -4.31
C VAL A 379 20.14 8.89 -2.88
N ARG A 380 21.23 9.01 -2.09
CA ARG A 380 21.17 9.60 -0.75
C ARG A 380 20.70 11.05 -0.79
N ALA A 381 21.29 11.88 -1.66
CA ALA A 381 20.90 13.29 -1.77
C ALA A 381 19.42 13.44 -2.16
N ILE A 382 18.95 12.69 -3.16
CA ILE A 382 17.54 12.72 -3.58
C ILE A 382 16.60 12.34 -2.42
N LEU A 383 16.90 11.27 -1.68
CA LEU A 383 16.06 10.84 -0.55
C LEU A 383 16.10 11.82 0.63
N GLU A 384 17.27 12.38 0.97
CA GLU A 384 17.42 13.35 2.07
C GLU A 384 16.74 14.70 1.75
N GLU A 385 16.88 15.20 0.52
CA GLU A 385 16.21 16.44 0.11
C GLU A 385 14.70 16.25 -0.05
N ALA A 386 14.23 15.11 -0.59
CA ALA A 386 12.81 14.77 -0.63
C ALA A 386 12.22 14.66 0.80
N PHE A 387 12.92 14.01 1.73
CA PHE A 387 12.49 13.95 3.13
C PHE A 387 12.47 15.34 3.78
N THR A 388 13.38 16.24 3.38
CA THR A 388 13.39 17.64 3.85
C THR A 388 12.23 18.46 3.29
N VAL A 389 11.81 18.23 2.04
CA VAL A 389 10.56 18.83 1.51
C VAL A 389 9.35 18.29 2.27
N LEU A 390 9.32 16.97 2.53
CA LEU A 390 8.26 16.30 3.28
C LEU A 390 8.12 16.80 4.72
N THR A 391 9.22 17.05 5.45
CA THR A 391 9.14 17.59 6.83
C THR A 391 8.52 18.99 6.85
N ARG A 392 8.64 19.76 5.77
CA ARG A 392 8.10 21.13 5.66
C ARG A 392 6.67 21.17 5.13
N ALA A 393 6.24 20.14 4.41
CA ALA A 393 4.95 20.09 3.72
C ALA A 393 3.74 20.01 4.67
N ARG A 394 2.67 20.72 4.32
CA ARG A 394 1.34 20.65 4.93
C ARG A 394 0.55 19.46 4.40
N ALA A 395 -0.04 18.67 5.29
CA ALA A 395 -0.90 17.57 4.94
C ALA A 395 -2.27 18.04 4.40
N GLN A 396 -2.81 17.32 3.41
CA GLN A 396 -4.17 17.56 2.91
C GLN A 396 -5.24 16.85 3.75
N ILE A 397 -5.00 15.58 4.05
CA ILE A 397 -6.01 14.65 4.58
C ILE A 397 -5.74 14.27 6.04
N ARG A 398 -5.24 15.21 6.85
CA ARG A 398 -4.90 14.96 8.26
C ARG A 398 -5.54 15.97 9.20
N ARG A 399 -5.84 15.50 10.40
CA ARG A 399 -6.45 16.24 11.50
C ARG A 399 -5.51 16.19 12.72
N PRO A 400 -5.27 17.30 13.46
CA PRO A 400 -5.76 18.65 13.18
C PRO A 400 -5.19 19.21 11.86
N LEU A 401 -5.84 20.25 11.33
CA LEU A 401 -5.32 21.01 10.19
C LEU A 401 -3.95 21.61 10.53
N ASP A 402 -3.18 21.97 9.50
CA ASP A 402 -1.77 22.37 9.62
C ASP A 402 -0.84 21.30 10.23
N SER A 403 -1.27 20.03 10.23
CA SER A 403 -0.39 18.89 10.46
C SER A 403 0.63 18.73 9.32
N ARG A 404 1.82 18.22 9.65
CA ARG A 404 2.84 17.85 8.66
C ARG A 404 2.39 16.66 7.80
N MET A 405 2.79 16.68 6.54
CA MET A 405 2.60 15.58 5.60
C MET A 405 3.29 14.30 6.11
N GLN A 406 2.67 13.15 5.92
CA GLN A 406 3.23 11.83 6.25
C GLN A 406 3.21 10.92 5.01
N ALA A 407 4.38 10.50 4.52
CA ALA A 407 4.49 9.67 3.32
C ALA A 407 5.73 8.76 3.28
N THR A 408 5.70 7.80 2.36
CA THR A 408 6.87 6.99 1.96
C THR A 408 7.45 7.53 0.66
N ILE A 409 8.78 7.52 0.56
CA ILE A 409 9.56 7.95 -0.60
C ILE A 409 10.39 6.75 -1.08
N SER A 410 10.33 6.46 -2.37
CA SER A 410 11.05 5.35 -3.02
C SER A 410 11.85 5.86 -4.23
N VAL A 411 13.07 5.36 -4.41
CA VAL A 411 13.90 5.61 -5.61
C VAL A 411 14.26 4.30 -6.28
N VAL A 412 14.18 4.25 -7.62
CA VAL A 412 14.52 3.09 -8.46
C VAL A 412 15.46 3.46 -9.61
N ASP A 413 16.18 2.46 -10.14
CA ASP A 413 16.94 2.57 -11.41
C ASP A 413 16.07 2.29 -12.65
N THR A 414 16.65 2.30 -13.86
CA THR A 414 15.91 2.06 -15.13
C THR A 414 15.50 0.59 -15.34
N HIS A 415 15.93 -0.31 -14.46
CA HIS A 415 15.49 -1.70 -14.39
C HIS A 415 14.37 -1.90 -13.34
N GLY A 416 13.92 -0.82 -12.70
CA GLY A 416 12.91 -0.86 -11.63
C GLY A 416 13.44 -1.42 -10.31
N GLN A 417 14.76 -1.53 -10.15
CA GLN A 417 15.37 -2.03 -8.93
C GLN A 417 15.38 -0.97 -7.84
N ILE A 418 14.99 -1.36 -6.64
CA ILE A 418 14.90 -0.46 -5.47
C ILE A 418 16.31 0.00 -5.08
N LEU A 419 16.55 1.31 -5.06
CA LEU A 419 17.83 1.91 -4.66
C LEU A 419 17.79 2.48 -3.24
N GLY A 420 16.60 2.73 -2.71
CA GLY A 420 16.37 3.11 -1.32
C GLY A 420 14.89 3.42 -1.06
N ILE A 421 14.44 3.15 0.16
CA ILE A 421 13.10 3.52 0.64
C ILE A 421 13.23 4.16 2.04
N VAL A 422 12.58 5.30 2.23
CA VAL A 422 12.48 6.00 3.52
C VAL A 422 11.04 6.48 3.71
N ARG A 423 10.54 6.50 4.95
CA ARG A 423 9.18 6.98 5.26
C ARG A 423 9.17 7.82 6.52
N SER A 424 8.19 8.71 6.66
CA SER A 424 7.94 9.40 7.92
C SER A 424 7.18 8.48 8.90
N PRO A 425 7.19 8.75 10.22
CA PRO A 425 6.80 7.76 11.24
C PRO A 425 5.35 7.24 11.15
N ASP A 426 4.41 8.06 10.71
CA ASP A 426 2.97 7.75 10.64
C ASP A 426 2.46 7.73 9.19
N ALA A 427 3.35 7.58 8.21
CA ALA A 427 2.99 7.42 6.80
C ALA A 427 2.04 6.21 6.63
N PRO A 428 0.89 6.36 5.95
CA PRO A 428 -0.03 5.25 5.68
C PRO A 428 0.69 4.06 5.03
N ILE A 429 0.34 2.84 5.45
CA ILE A 429 1.10 1.64 5.07
C ILE A 429 0.92 1.33 3.58
N PHE A 430 -0.26 1.61 3.02
CA PHE A 430 -0.53 1.44 1.58
C PHE A 430 0.48 2.20 0.72
N GLY A 431 0.85 3.42 1.15
CA GLY A 431 1.80 4.31 0.50
C GLY A 431 3.20 3.72 0.30
N THR A 432 3.57 2.66 1.04
CA THR A 432 4.89 2.04 0.92
C THR A 432 5.06 1.26 -0.38
N ASP A 433 4.10 0.41 -0.76
CA ASP A 433 4.12 -0.30 -2.06
C ASP A 433 3.75 0.67 -3.19
N VAL A 434 2.82 1.60 -2.94
CA VAL A 434 2.41 2.62 -3.92
C VAL A 434 3.55 3.57 -4.29
N SER A 435 4.33 4.10 -3.35
CA SER A 435 5.47 4.98 -3.68
C SER A 435 6.49 4.27 -4.60
N LEU A 436 6.65 2.96 -4.45
CA LEU A 436 7.49 2.13 -5.32
C LEU A 436 6.84 1.86 -6.68
N GLN A 437 5.54 1.54 -6.73
CA GLN A 437 4.80 1.44 -8.00
C GLN A 437 4.93 2.74 -8.80
N LYS A 438 4.73 3.88 -8.13
CA LYS A 438 4.84 5.22 -8.70
C LYS A 438 6.24 5.50 -9.28
N ALA A 439 7.29 5.26 -8.47
CA ALA A 439 8.69 5.40 -8.91
C ALA A 439 9.01 4.56 -10.16
N ARG A 440 8.53 3.31 -10.19
CA ARG A 440 8.67 2.39 -11.34
C ARG A 440 7.87 2.84 -12.55
N THR A 441 6.70 3.42 -12.35
CA THR A 441 5.81 3.84 -13.43
C THR A 441 6.42 5.00 -14.22
N ALA A 442 6.85 6.07 -13.53
CA ALA A 442 7.56 7.18 -14.15
C ALA A 442 8.86 6.74 -14.86
N ALA A 443 9.66 5.88 -14.22
CA ALA A 443 10.87 5.31 -14.81
C ALA A 443 10.57 4.42 -16.04
N PHE A 444 9.48 3.64 -16.01
CA PHE A 444 9.13 2.72 -17.09
C PHE A 444 8.58 3.45 -18.31
N PHE A 445 7.55 4.30 -18.17
CA PHE A 445 6.92 4.95 -19.32
C PHE A 445 7.83 5.98 -20.00
N SER A 446 8.81 6.53 -19.26
CA SER A 446 9.88 7.39 -19.81
C SER A 446 11.02 6.61 -20.50
N ASN A 447 10.98 5.26 -20.49
CA ASN A 447 12.06 4.43 -21.00
C ASN A 447 11.94 4.15 -22.51
N ALA A 448 13.08 4.05 -23.19
CA ALA A 448 13.17 3.68 -24.60
C ALA A 448 12.55 2.30 -24.93
N VAL A 449 12.51 1.38 -23.95
CA VAL A 449 11.98 0.02 -24.14
C VAL A 449 10.53 -0.18 -23.70
N ALA A 450 9.82 0.89 -23.28
CA ALA A 450 8.46 0.76 -22.75
C ALA A 450 7.50 0.09 -23.75
N ALA A 451 7.46 0.58 -25.00
CA ALA A 451 6.67 0.00 -26.08
C ALA A 451 6.99 -1.49 -26.33
N SER A 452 8.28 -1.86 -26.41
CA SER A 452 8.66 -3.24 -26.71
C SER A 452 8.37 -4.18 -25.54
N ASN A 453 8.58 -3.73 -24.30
CA ASN A 453 8.26 -4.51 -23.10
C ASN A 453 6.75 -4.77 -23.00
N LEU A 454 5.90 -3.75 -23.25
CA LEU A 454 4.44 -3.90 -23.26
C LEU A 454 3.97 -4.81 -24.41
N MET A 455 4.55 -4.71 -25.61
CA MET A 455 4.23 -5.62 -26.73
C MET A 455 4.60 -7.08 -26.42
N SER A 456 5.65 -7.32 -25.63
CA SER A 456 6.10 -8.66 -25.24
C SER A 456 5.45 -9.21 -23.96
N ALA A 457 4.63 -8.43 -23.25
CA ALA A 457 4.04 -8.82 -21.97
C ALA A 457 2.97 -9.93 -22.08
N GLY A 458 2.42 -10.15 -23.27
CA GLY A 458 1.28 -11.05 -23.48
C GLY A 458 0.00 -10.49 -22.85
N GLY A 459 -0.91 -11.39 -22.45
CA GLY A 459 -2.03 -11.07 -21.55
C GLY A 459 -3.02 -9.99 -22.00
N GLY A 460 -3.07 -9.58 -23.28
CA GLY A 460 -3.90 -8.46 -23.73
C GLY A 460 -3.30 -7.06 -23.53
N VAL A 461 -2.02 -6.96 -23.15
CA VAL A 461 -1.31 -5.69 -22.91
C VAL A 461 -0.85 -4.99 -24.20
N ALA A 462 -0.45 -5.74 -25.23
CA ALA A 462 0.11 -5.18 -26.46
C ALA A 462 -0.80 -4.14 -27.20
N PRO A 463 -2.14 -4.29 -27.27
CA PRO A 463 -3.04 -3.30 -27.86
C PRO A 463 -2.93 -1.89 -27.27
N PHE A 464 -2.62 -1.75 -25.98
CA PHE A 464 -2.49 -0.44 -25.32
C PHE A 464 -1.34 0.39 -25.92
N VAL A 465 -0.29 -0.24 -26.46
CA VAL A 465 0.80 0.47 -27.15
C VAL A 465 0.30 1.14 -28.43
N GLN A 466 -0.58 0.47 -29.19
CA GLN A 466 -1.18 1.07 -30.37
C GLN A 466 -2.23 2.12 -30.01
N ALA A 467 -3.01 1.91 -28.94
CA ALA A 467 -3.94 2.91 -28.44
C ALA A 467 -3.23 4.23 -28.11
N VAL A 468 -2.10 4.18 -27.38
CA VAL A 468 -1.29 5.37 -27.06
C VAL A 468 -0.76 6.05 -28.32
N ARG A 469 -0.20 5.30 -29.27
CA ARG A 469 0.36 5.85 -30.51
C ARG A 469 -0.69 6.57 -31.35
N THR A 470 -1.88 5.97 -31.48
CA THR A 470 -3.02 6.59 -32.16
C THR A 470 -3.51 7.84 -31.42
N PHE A 471 -3.68 7.75 -30.10
CA PHE A 471 -4.24 8.82 -29.26
C PHE A 471 -3.34 10.05 -29.17
N LEU A 472 -2.02 9.86 -29.05
CA LEU A 472 -1.04 10.96 -29.04
C LEU A 472 -0.66 11.43 -30.46
N ASN A 473 -1.18 10.78 -31.52
CA ASN A 473 -0.76 10.99 -32.90
C ASN A 473 0.77 10.91 -33.10
N ASP A 474 1.42 9.98 -32.40
CA ASP A 474 2.87 9.77 -32.46
C ASP A 474 3.17 8.26 -32.60
N PRO A 475 3.61 7.79 -33.78
CA PRO A 475 3.95 6.38 -33.99
C PRO A 475 5.20 5.95 -33.18
N GLN A 476 5.97 6.90 -32.64
CA GLN A 476 7.12 6.67 -31.76
C GLN A 476 6.78 6.88 -30.28
N ALA A 477 5.51 7.00 -29.90
CA ALA A 477 5.14 7.04 -28.48
C ALA A 477 5.65 5.79 -27.73
N LEU A 478 5.99 5.98 -26.45
CA LEU A 478 6.58 4.98 -25.54
C LEU A 478 7.97 4.46 -25.98
N THR A 479 8.77 5.32 -26.62
CA THR A 479 10.18 5.06 -26.98
C THR A 479 11.18 6.00 -26.28
N GLY A 480 10.82 6.55 -25.11
CA GLY A 480 11.68 7.43 -24.31
C GLY A 480 11.85 8.87 -24.83
N LYS A 481 11.18 9.20 -25.94
CA LYS A 481 11.06 10.57 -26.49
C LYS A 481 10.33 11.55 -25.55
N VAL A 482 9.46 11.03 -24.68
CA VAL A 482 8.67 11.81 -23.72
C VAL A 482 8.93 11.28 -22.31
N ALA A 483 9.22 12.20 -21.39
CA ALA A 483 9.30 11.93 -19.96
C ALA A 483 7.90 12.01 -19.34
N PHE A 484 7.43 10.89 -18.81
CA PHE A 484 6.11 10.75 -18.18
C PHE A 484 6.24 10.71 -16.65
N SER A 485 5.39 11.48 -15.98
CA SER A 485 5.06 11.35 -14.56
C SER A 485 3.77 10.53 -14.38
N ASP A 486 3.45 10.12 -13.15
CA ASP A 486 2.15 9.50 -12.87
C ASP A 486 0.97 10.47 -12.98
N ARG A 487 1.18 11.79 -12.97
CA ARG A 487 0.10 12.73 -13.30
C ARG A 487 -0.28 12.62 -14.77
N ALA A 488 0.70 12.54 -15.67
CA ALA A 488 0.46 12.32 -17.09
C ALA A 488 -0.12 10.93 -17.35
N GLY A 489 0.46 9.88 -16.74
CA GLY A 489 -0.06 8.51 -16.83
C GLY A 489 -1.49 8.39 -16.28
N GLY A 490 -1.78 9.10 -15.19
CA GLY A 490 -3.10 9.20 -14.57
C GLY A 490 -4.11 9.97 -15.39
N ASN A 491 -3.71 11.00 -16.16
CA ASN A 491 -4.60 11.59 -17.16
C ASN A 491 -4.92 10.59 -18.28
N LEU A 492 -3.91 9.88 -18.80
CA LEU A 492 -4.07 8.89 -19.86
C LEU A 492 -4.83 7.61 -19.43
N SER A 493 -5.14 7.46 -18.14
CA SER A 493 -5.86 6.30 -17.57
C SER A 493 -7.32 6.59 -17.18
N ARG A 494 -7.88 7.74 -17.56
CA ARG A 494 -9.28 8.10 -17.23
C ARG A 494 -10.27 7.54 -18.27
N PRO A 495 -11.49 7.13 -17.85
CA PRO A 495 -12.54 6.68 -18.76
C PRO A 495 -13.14 7.84 -19.58
N TYR A 496 -12.93 9.08 -19.12
CA TYR A 496 -13.16 10.32 -19.85
C TYR A 496 -11.85 11.11 -19.94
N PHE A 497 -11.43 11.50 -21.14
CA PHE A 497 -10.28 12.38 -21.33
C PHE A 497 -10.66 13.68 -22.06
N PRO A 498 -10.50 14.87 -21.44
CA PRO A 498 -9.99 15.09 -20.09
C PRO A 498 -10.97 14.62 -19.01
N ASP A 499 -10.46 14.44 -17.79
CA ASP A 499 -11.25 14.01 -16.63
C ASP A 499 -12.39 14.99 -16.34
N GLY A 500 -13.53 14.49 -15.89
CA GLY A 500 -14.77 15.25 -15.67
C GLY A 500 -15.54 15.66 -16.94
N GLU A 501 -14.97 15.59 -18.15
CA GLU A 501 -15.72 15.93 -19.36
C GLU A 501 -16.50 14.71 -19.93
N LEU A 502 -17.81 14.66 -19.66
CA LEU A 502 -18.69 13.59 -20.18
C LEU A 502 -18.74 13.55 -21.72
N GLY A 503 -18.92 12.35 -22.27
CA GLY A 503 -19.01 12.13 -23.73
C GLY A 503 -17.67 12.23 -24.46
N ARG A 504 -16.56 12.42 -23.73
CA ARG A 504 -15.20 12.32 -24.25
C ARG A 504 -14.77 10.87 -24.48
N PRO A 505 -13.83 10.61 -25.41
CA PRO A 505 -13.18 9.31 -25.49
C PRO A 505 -12.37 9.01 -24.21
N PRO A 506 -12.15 7.73 -23.88
CA PRO A 506 -11.24 7.35 -22.81
C PRO A 506 -9.79 7.69 -23.14
N GLY A 507 -8.99 7.89 -22.10
CA GLY A 507 -7.54 7.89 -22.22
C GLY A 507 -7.02 6.51 -22.67
N PRO A 508 -5.87 6.44 -23.37
CA PRO A 508 -5.42 5.24 -24.07
C PRO A 508 -4.94 4.11 -23.15
N PHE A 509 -4.86 4.32 -21.84
CA PHE A 509 -4.61 3.28 -20.84
C PHE A 509 -5.89 2.80 -20.14
N SER A 510 -7.01 3.51 -20.29
CA SER A 510 -8.28 3.19 -19.62
C SER A 510 -9.10 2.14 -20.38
N ARG A 511 -10.11 1.59 -19.70
CA ARG A 511 -11.30 1.05 -20.36
C ARG A 511 -12.25 2.19 -20.78
N PRO A 512 -13.09 1.98 -21.81
CA PRO A 512 -14.22 2.87 -22.08
C PRO A 512 -15.22 2.79 -20.92
N ILE A 513 -16.06 3.82 -20.75
CA ILE A 513 -16.93 3.94 -19.57
C ILE A 513 -17.93 2.78 -19.43
N GLU A 514 -18.37 2.21 -20.54
CA GLU A 514 -19.30 1.08 -20.59
C GLU A 514 -18.74 -0.19 -19.94
N ASP A 515 -17.42 -0.40 -20.09
CA ASP A 515 -16.64 -1.48 -19.48
C ASP A 515 -16.12 -1.12 -18.08
N PHE A 516 -15.99 0.17 -17.77
CA PHE A 516 -15.27 0.66 -16.61
C PHE A 516 -15.98 0.36 -15.29
N ASN A 517 -15.22 -0.17 -14.34
CA ASN A 517 -15.51 -0.09 -12.90
C ASN A 517 -14.19 -0.20 -12.09
N PRO A 518 -14.23 -0.12 -10.75
CA PRO A 518 -13.06 -0.34 -9.87
C PRO A 518 -12.28 -1.65 -10.08
N PHE A 519 -12.80 -2.63 -10.83
CA PHE A 519 -12.11 -3.88 -11.18
C PHE A 519 -11.65 -3.94 -12.66
N ALA A 520 -11.95 -2.91 -13.46
CA ALA A 520 -11.62 -2.81 -14.88
C ALA A 520 -11.15 -1.41 -15.29
N VAL A 521 -9.99 -1.00 -14.75
CA VAL A 521 -9.38 0.30 -15.04
C VAL A 521 -8.41 0.28 -16.24
N GLY A 522 -8.31 -0.85 -16.97
CA GLY A 522 -7.51 -0.95 -18.19
C GLY A 522 -6.10 -1.49 -17.96
N LEU A 523 -5.07 -0.79 -18.47
CA LEU A 523 -3.69 -1.28 -18.52
C LEU A 523 -3.15 -1.69 -17.15
N GLN A 524 -3.50 -0.96 -16.09
CA GLN A 524 -3.07 -1.29 -14.72
C GLN A 524 -3.53 -2.70 -14.30
N VAL A 525 -4.78 -3.05 -14.59
CA VAL A 525 -5.33 -4.38 -14.23
C VAL A 525 -4.78 -5.45 -15.17
N GLN A 526 -4.75 -5.18 -16.48
CA GLN A 526 -4.27 -6.12 -17.49
C GLN A 526 -2.82 -6.55 -17.26
N LEU A 527 -1.98 -5.67 -16.71
CA LEU A 527 -0.61 -6.01 -16.32
C LEU A 527 -0.52 -7.04 -15.18
N VAL A 528 -1.52 -7.13 -14.30
CA VAL A 528 -1.45 -7.89 -13.02
C VAL A 528 -2.53 -8.96 -12.82
N ALA A 529 -3.59 -8.97 -13.64
CA ALA A 529 -4.76 -9.85 -13.47
C ALA A 529 -4.39 -11.34 -13.44
N ALA A 530 -3.46 -11.77 -14.31
CA ALA A 530 -2.98 -13.15 -14.34
C ALA A 530 -2.33 -13.57 -13.00
N ASN A 531 -1.59 -12.67 -12.34
CA ASN A 531 -0.98 -12.93 -11.05
C ASN A 531 -2.02 -13.01 -9.91
N ILE A 532 -3.06 -12.17 -9.95
CA ILE A 532 -4.18 -12.23 -9.00
C ILE A 532 -4.95 -13.56 -9.14
N ILE A 533 -5.23 -13.99 -10.37
CA ILE A 533 -5.92 -15.27 -10.66
C ILE A 533 -5.08 -16.46 -10.18
N GLN A 534 -3.77 -16.49 -10.50
CA GLN A 534 -2.85 -17.53 -10.00
C GLN A 534 -2.82 -17.57 -8.46
N HIS A 535 -2.83 -16.41 -7.82
CA HIS A 535 -2.85 -16.32 -6.38
C HIS A 535 -4.17 -16.83 -5.77
N ALA A 536 -5.32 -16.48 -6.36
CA ALA A 536 -6.62 -17.01 -5.95
C ALA A 536 -6.69 -18.55 -6.08
N GLN A 537 -6.14 -19.09 -7.17
CA GLN A 537 -6.00 -20.54 -7.37
C GLN A 537 -5.08 -21.19 -6.32
N PHE A 538 -4.02 -20.51 -5.89
CA PHE A 538 -3.17 -21.00 -4.81
C PHE A 538 -3.90 -21.00 -3.46
N VAL A 539 -4.58 -19.91 -3.09
CA VAL A 539 -5.29 -19.79 -1.80
C VAL A 539 -6.44 -20.79 -1.70
N SER A 540 -7.18 -21.01 -2.80
CA SER A 540 -8.26 -22.02 -2.86
C SER A 540 -7.77 -23.47 -2.87
N GLY A 541 -6.47 -23.70 -3.10
CA GLY A 541 -5.89 -25.03 -3.24
C GLY A 541 -6.01 -25.64 -4.64
N ALA A 542 -6.62 -24.95 -5.60
CA ALA A 542 -6.69 -25.36 -7.00
C ALA A 542 -5.31 -25.41 -7.70
N SER A 543 -4.34 -24.64 -7.21
CA SER A 543 -2.93 -24.70 -7.60
C SER A 543 -2.05 -25.03 -6.38
N PRO A 544 -1.05 -25.93 -6.50
CA PRO A 544 -0.05 -26.11 -5.45
C PRO A 544 0.90 -24.90 -5.34
N THR A 545 1.04 -24.10 -6.40
CA THR A 545 2.07 -23.05 -6.56
C THR A 545 1.44 -21.66 -6.48
N ASP A 546 2.01 -20.79 -5.64
CA ASP A 546 1.64 -19.37 -5.51
C ASP A 546 2.15 -18.56 -6.71
N THR A 547 1.56 -17.39 -6.96
CA THR A 547 2.08 -16.46 -7.97
C THR A 547 3.51 -16.02 -7.62
N ALA A 548 4.33 -15.79 -8.64
CA ALA A 548 5.71 -15.34 -8.47
C ALA A 548 5.79 -14.03 -7.69
N GLN A 549 6.94 -13.74 -7.09
CA GLN A 549 7.24 -12.44 -6.45
C GLN A 549 7.62 -11.38 -7.50
N ARG A 550 6.77 -11.27 -8.53
CA ARG A 550 6.70 -10.20 -9.53
C ARG A 550 5.28 -10.15 -10.09
N CYS A 551 4.71 -8.96 -10.24
CA CYS A 551 3.30 -8.77 -10.63
C CYS A 551 3.03 -8.64 -12.13
N THR A 552 4.05 -8.66 -12.98
CA THR A 552 3.85 -8.51 -14.43
C THR A 552 4.64 -9.53 -15.22
N ALA A 553 4.16 -9.85 -16.42
CA ALA A 553 4.83 -10.72 -17.39
C ALA A 553 5.75 -9.95 -18.37
N LEU A 554 6.21 -8.74 -17.99
CA LEU A 554 7.19 -8.00 -18.78
C LEU A 554 8.50 -8.81 -18.93
N PRO A 555 9.25 -8.63 -20.04
CA PRO A 555 10.59 -9.21 -20.21
C PRO A 555 11.51 -8.90 -19.03
N ASP A 556 12.25 -9.92 -18.60
CA ASP A 556 13.23 -9.80 -17.51
C ASP A 556 14.39 -8.85 -17.92
N THR A 557 14.76 -7.96 -17.00
CA THR A 557 15.95 -7.11 -17.06
C THR A 557 17.19 -7.87 -16.60
N VAL A 558 17.00 -8.67 -15.56
CA VAL A 558 17.90 -9.73 -15.07
C VAL A 558 17.03 -10.93 -14.71
N GLN A 559 17.61 -12.14 -14.68
CA GLN A 559 16.84 -13.36 -14.41
C GLN A 559 16.02 -13.24 -13.12
N GLY A 560 14.69 -13.34 -13.25
CA GLY A 560 13.77 -13.26 -12.12
C GLY A 560 13.13 -11.89 -11.88
N GLN A 561 13.54 -10.85 -12.60
CA GLN A 561 13.13 -9.48 -12.32
C GLN A 561 12.88 -8.67 -13.60
N ASN A 562 11.79 -7.91 -13.64
CA ASN A 562 11.47 -6.96 -14.70
C ASN A 562 11.24 -5.55 -14.16
N ARG A 563 10.87 -4.60 -15.02
CA ARG A 563 10.74 -3.17 -14.66
C ARG A 563 9.55 -2.84 -13.77
N LEU A 564 8.54 -3.70 -13.72
CA LEU A 564 7.26 -3.48 -13.04
C LEU A 564 6.96 -4.64 -12.07
N GLN A 565 7.88 -4.91 -11.14
CA GLN A 565 7.77 -6.03 -10.20
C GLN A 565 6.51 -5.97 -9.30
N ASN A 566 5.92 -4.79 -9.09
CA ASN A 566 4.68 -4.60 -8.35
C ASN A 566 3.57 -3.91 -9.18
N GLY A 567 3.64 -3.93 -10.52
CA GLY A 567 2.67 -3.28 -11.40
C GLY A 567 2.94 -1.79 -11.62
N ILE A 568 1.91 -1.03 -11.98
CA ILE A 568 1.95 0.43 -12.18
C ILE A 568 0.99 1.16 -11.23
N GLN A 569 1.17 2.47 -11.07
CA GLN A 569 0.18 3.34 -10.46
C GLN A 569 -0.31 4.42 -11.43
N ILE A 570 -1.56 4.88 -11.26
CA ILE A 570 -2.24 5.78 -12.21
C ILE A 570 -2.79 7.06 -11.55
N PHE A 571 -2.16 7.48 -10.46
CA PHE A 571 -2.41 8.77 -9.80
C PHE A 571 -1.11 9.45 -9.35
N PRO A 572 -1.09 10.80 -9.25
CA PRO A 572 0.15 11.60 -9.15
C PRO A 572 1.04 11.27 -7.96
N GLY A 573 2.32 11.62 -8.04
CA GLY A 573 3.32 11.40 -7.00
C GLY A 573 4.67 10.87 -7.46
N SER A 574 5.05 11.04 -8.72
CA SER A 574 6.36 10.60 -9.22
C SER A 574 6.88 11.40 -10.40
N VAL A 575 8.21 11.40 -10.55
CA VAL A 575 8.90 11.92 -11.72
C VAL A 575 10.12 11.05 -12.08
N PRO A 576 10.46 10.95 -13.38
CA PRO A 576 11.65 10.26 -13.84
C PRO A 576 12.93 11.07 -13.53
N ILE A 577 14.00 10.35 -13.20
CA ILE A 577 15.32 10.93 -12.87
C ILE A 577 16.18 10.92 -14.12
N TYR A 578 16.75 12.09 -14.47
CA TYR A 578 17.57 12.28 -15.66
C TYR A 578 19.00 12.71 -15.33
N ARG A 579 19.96 12.22 -16.12
CA ARG A 579 21.35 12.68 -16.22
C ARG A 579 21.50 13.38 -17.58
N GLY A 580 21.32 14.69 -17.61
CA GLY A 580 21.15 15.44 -18.87
C GLY A 580 19.91 14.93 -19.61
N ASN A 581 20.08 14.39 -20.82
CA ASN A 581 18.97 13.85 -21.62
C ASN A 581 18.81 12.31 -21.47
N THR A 582 19.58 11.67 -20.59
CA THR A 582 19.52 10.22 -20.36
C THR A 582 18.70 9.92 -19.11
N LEU A 583 17.64 9.12 -19.24
CA LEU A 583 16.92 8.54 -18.11
C LEU A 583 17.85 7.63 -17.31
N VAL A 584 17.90 7.79 -15.98
CA VAL A 584 18.72 6.97 -15.06
C VAL A 584 17.94 6.41 -13.86
N GLY A 585 16.64 6.69 -13.74
CA GLY A 585 15.80 6.13 -12.69
C GLY A 585 14.45 6.81 -12.54
N GLY A 586 13.82 6.64 -11.37
CA GLY A 586 12.58 7.33 -10.99
C GLY A 586 12.47 7.51 -9.47
N ILE A 587 11.81 8.59 -9.05
CA ILE A 587 11.39 8.83 -7.66
C ILE A 587 9.87 8.78 -7.58
N GLY A 588 9.33 8.15 -6.53
CA GLY A 588 7.91 8.11 -6.23
C GLY A 588 7.63 8.34 -4.75
N VAL A 589 6.52 9.00 -4.45
CA VAL A 589 6.07 9.40 -3.12
C VAL A 589 4.61 9.01 -2.94
N SER A 590 4.25 8.51 -1.76
CA SER A 590 2.84 8.30 -1.41
C SER A 590 2.57 8.37 0.08
N GLY A 591 1.58 9.18 0.46
CA GLY A 591 0.98 9.07 1.80
C GLY A 591 -0.23 9.96 2.09
N ASP A 592 -0.19 11.25 1.73
CA ASP A 592 -1.30 12.18 2.01
C ASP A 592 -2.08 12.54 0.73
N GLY A 593 -1.91 13.75 0.20
CA GLY A 593 -2.58 14.23 -1.01
C GLY A 593 -1.68 14.08 -2.23
N ILE A 594 -2.31 13.85 -3.39
CA ILE A 594 -1.61 13.61 -4.66
C ILE A 594 -0.75 14.80 -5.14
N ASP A 595 -1.13 16.02 -4.78
CA ASP A 595 -0.35 17.23 -5.08
C ASP A 595 0.85 17.38 -4.13
N GLN A 596 0.70 17.01 -2.85
CA GLN A 596 1.82 16.93 -1.91
C GLN A 596 2.81 15.83 -2.33
N ASP A 597 2.32 14.66 -2.76
CA ASP A 597 3.16 13.57 -3.28
C ASP A 597 3.98 14.03 -4.49
N ASP A 598 3.35 14.70 -5.46
CA ASP A 598 4.02 15.29 -6.62
C ASP A 598 5.10 16.29 -6.20
N MET A 599 4.73 17.25 -5.33
CA MET A 599 5.64 18.28 -4.83
C MET A 599 6.87 17.70 -4.17
N VAL A 600 6.71 16.70 -3.28
CA VAL A 600 7.84 16.05 -2.60
C VAL A 600 8.73 15.31 -3.60
N SER A 601 8.14 14.62 -4.58
CA SER A 601 8.92 13.89 -5.60
C SER A 601 9.73 14.85 -6.48
N PHE A 602 9.11 15.92 -6.97
CA PHE A 602 9.68 16.85 -7.95
C PHE A 602 10.67 17.84 -7.32
N LEU A 603 10.36 18.41 -6.15
CA LEU A 603 11.27 19.29 -5.43
C LEU A 603 12.40 18.50 -4.74
N GLY A 604 12.12 17.29 -4.26
CA GLY A 604 13.14 16.40 -3.72
C GLY A 604 14.20 16.03 -4.75
N LEU A 605 13.77 15.67 -5.97
CA LEU A 605 14.68 15.45 -7.09
C LEU A 605 15.40 16.74 -7.52
N ASN A 606 14.70 17.88 -7.61
CA ASN A 606 15.33 19.16 -7.95
C ASN A 606 16.47 19.52 -6.98
N ASN A 607 16.18 19.48 -5.69
CA ASN A 607 17.11 19.89 -4.64
C ASN A 607 18.24 18.87 -4.48
N GLY A 608 17.93 17.57 -4.54
CA GLY A 608 18.92 16.50 -4.53
C GLY A 608 19.87 16.62 -5.72
N GLY A 609 19.33 16.92 -6.91
CA GLY A 609 20.08 17.21 -8.13
C GLY A 609 20.98 18.43 -8.00
N ALA A 610 20.47 19.54 -7.47
CA ALA A 610 21.25 20.75 -7.20
C ALA A 610 22.40 20.52 -6.20
N ARG A 611 22.19 19.65 -5.20
CA ARG A 611 23.19 19.28 -4.18
C ARG A 611 24.34 18.43 -4.73
N VAL A 612 24.12 17.62 -5.77
CA VAL A 612 25.14 16.73 -6.38
C VAL A 612 25.66 17.20 -7.74
N GLY A 613 24.92 18.08 -8.43
CA GLY A 613 25.31 18.70 -9.71
C GLY A 613 25.26 17.77 -10.94
N SER A 614 24.76 16.55 -10.80
CA SER A 614 24.97 15.47 -11.78
C SER A 614 23.71 14.78 -12.29
N VAL A 615 22.55 15.00 -11.65
CA VAL A 615 21.22 14.48 -12.02
C VAL A 615 20.14 15.52 -11.71
N GLY A 616 18.92 15.33 -12.21
CA GLY A 616 17.78 16.19 -11.90
C GLY A 616 16.48 15.75 -12.56
N ASN A 617 15.51 16.65 -12.58
CA ASN A 617 14.25 16.50 -13.32
C ASN A 617 14.49 16.37 -14.82
N ALA A 618 13.55 15.77 -15.54
CA ALA A 618 13.58 15.70 -17.01
C ALA A 618 13.73 17.09 -17.65
N PRO A 619 14.49 17.23 -18.76
CA PRO A 619 14.51 18.43 -19.60
C PRO A 619 13.09 18.86 -20.01
N LYS A 620 12.79 20.17 -19.91
CA LYS A 620 11.41 20.69 -20.08
C LYS A 620 10.81 20.40 -21.45
N ASP A 621 11.63 20.41 -22.48
CA ASP A 621 11.27 20.18 -23.87
C ASP A 621 10.80 18.74 -24.17
N ILE A 622 11.14 17.77 -23.31
CA ILE A 622 10.70 16.37 -23.44
C ILE A 622 9.63 15.96 -22.43
N ARG A 623 9.18 16.83 -21.53
CA ARG A 623 8.17 16.47 -20.51
C ARG A 623 6.79 16.25 -21.14
N ALA A 624 5.97 15.42 -20.51
CA ALA A 624 4.63 15.10 -20.99
C ALA A 624 3.71 16.32 -21.13
N ASP A 625 3.92 17.41 -20.39
CA ASP A 625 3.18 18.67 -20.55
C ASP A 625 3.52 19.45 -21.83
N MET A 626 4.52 19.01 -22.61
CA MET A 626 4.71 19.45 -23.99
C MET A 626 3.78 18.73 -24.98
N VAL A 627 3.11 17.65 -24.56
CA VAL A 627 2.19 16.87 -25.40
C VAL A 627 0.79 17.46 -25.36
N VAL A 628 0.24 17.72 -26.55
CA VAL A 628 -1.12 18.23 -26.75
C VAL A 628 -1.93 17.21 -27.56
N VAL A 629 -3.01 16.73 -26.95
CA VAL A 629 -3.93 15.74 -27.52
C VAL A 629 -5.10 16.47 -28.18
N ASN A 630 -5.49 16.03 -29.38
CA ASN A 630 -6.70 16.52 -30.05
C ASN A 630 -7.89 15.61 -29.69
N VAL A 631 -8.90 16.16 -29.03
CA VAL A 631 -10.15 15.47 -28.65
C VAL A 631 -11.34 15.89 -29.54
N GLY A 632 -11.05 16.20 -30.81
CA GLY A 632 -12.02 16.57 -31.84
C GLY A 632 -12.30 18.06 -31.88
N ASN A 633 -13.04 18.57 -30.89
CA ASN A 633 -13.43 20.00 -30.81
C ASN A 633 -12.55 20.83 -29.84
N ALA A 634 -11.55 20.20 -29.20
CA ALA A 634 -10.66 20.86 -28.25
C ALA A 634 -9.25 20.24 -28.31
N GLN A 635 -8.27 21.00 -27.84
CA GLN A 635 -6.89 20.56 -27.64
C GLN A 635 -6.58 20.56 -26.14
N VAL A 636 -6.11 19.42 -25.63
CA VAL A 636 -5.89 19.18 -24.21
C VAL A 636 -4.42 18.83 -23.98
N ARG A 637 -3.76 19.61 -23.14
CA ARG A 637 -2.37 19.38 -22.73
C ARG A 637 -2.33 18.40 -21.56
N LEU A 638 -1.43 17.41 -21.59
CA LEU A 638 -1.20 16.53 -20.43
C LEU A 638 -0.60 17.34 -19.28
N ARG A 639 -0.81 16.92 -18.03
CA ARG A 639 -0.19 17.54 -16.87
C ARG A 639 1.07 16.77 -16.46
N TYR A 640 2.15 17.47 -16.11
CA TYR A 640 3.39 16.83 -15.64
C TYR A 640 3.45 16.75 -14.11
N VAL A 641 3.32 17.86 -13.39
CA VAL A 641 3.17 17.88 -11.93
C VAL A 641 2.16 18.93 -11.50
N SER A 642 1.60 18.80 -10.30
CA SER A 642 0.88 19.91 -9.63
C SER A 642 1.28 19.94 -8.17
N CYS A 643 1.52 21.14 -7.66
CA CYS A 643 1.97 21.37 -6.29
C CYS A 643 0.92 22.22 -5.57
N PRO A 644 0.63 21.94 -4.29
CA PRO A 644 -0.55 22.48 -3.62
C PRO A 644 -0.40 23.97 -3.31
N PHE A 645 -1.54 24.66 -3.24
CA PHE A 645 -1.60 26.00 -2.66
C PHE A 645 -1.25 25.95 -1.16
N ALA A 646 -0.55 26.97 -0.66
CA ALA A 646 0.03 26.99 0.68
C ALA A 646 0.76 25.67 1.02
N PRO A 647 1.85 25.33 0.30
CA PRO A 647 2.49 24.01 0.39
C PRO A 647 3.19 23.74 1.72
N PHE A 648 3.78 24.78 2.34
CA PHE A 648 4.68 24.63 3.49
C PHE A 648 4.11 25.22 4.78
N LEU A 649 4.46 24.61 5.90
CA LEU A 649 4.07 25.03 7.25
C LEU A 649 4.99 26.12 7.83
N ASP A 650 6.18 26.30 7.25
CA ASP A 650 7.22 27.22 7.73
C ASP A 650 7.38 28.48 6.87
N THR A 651 6.76 28.54 5.68
CA THR A 651 6.80 29.70 4.78
C THR A 651 5.48 29.90 4.04
N ASN A 652 5.22 31.15 3.62
CA ASN A 652 4.05 31.51 2.80
C ASN A 652 4.30 31.37 1.29
N THR A 653 5.40 30.72 0.88
CA THR A 653 5.82 30.60 -0.53
C THR A 653 4.79 29.84 -1.34
N GLN A 654 4.35 30.41 -2.46
CA GLN A 654 3.41 29.79 -3.42
C GLN A 654 4.14 29.32 -4.67
N ASN A 655 3.45 28.58 -5.54
CA ASN A 655 3.93 28.14 -6.86
C ASN A 655 5.33 27.51 -6.82
N VAL A 656 5.63 26.73 -5.78
CA VAL A 656 6.99 26.26 -5.44
C VAL A 656 7.65 25.37 -6.49
N CYS A 657 6.88 24.88 -7.45
CA CYS A 657 7.31 24.03 -8.57
C CYS A 657 7.35 24.79 -9.92
N GLU A 658 6.91 26.06 -9.96
CA GLU A 658 6.90 26.87 -11.17
C GLU A 658 8.34 27.24 -11.57
N GLY A 659 8.63 27.17 -12.88
CA GLY A 659 9.94 27.53 -13.41
C GLY A 659 11.04 26.46 -13.30
N LEU A 660 10.78 25.30 -12.68
CA LEU A 660 11.72 24.16 -12.59
C LEU A 660 11.53 23.14 -13.73
#